data_AF-A0A1H9X8T7-F1
#
_entry.id   AF-A0A1H9X8T7-F1
#
_cell.length_a   1.000
_cell.length_b   1.000
_cell.length_c   1.000
_cell.angle_alpha   90.00
_cell.angle_beta   90.00
_cell.angle_gamma   90.00
#
_symmetry.space_group_name_H-M   'P 1'
#
loop_
_entity.id
_entity.type
_entity.pdbx_description
1 polymer ?
#
loop_
_entity_poly.entity_id
_entity_poly.type
_entity_poly.pdbx_seq_one_letter_code
_entity_poly.pdbx_strand_id
1 'polypeptide(L)'
;MIKELLINADECYRQAEQKAVHYFKSLYEQVEQKSYVTALTEDIRLWRRNHIHNYSLFSRRKRKPDPRQYHHYIQWLNYTGKLDNYLDRSISYIFMRDLSKSLSSPDTLNRIGSIVDGLKKDLTKENKNETFSMAGLYRLAQKEGVESGLIWVLNKLKIVSESIPKEMDAEHAQRKLIKIIAGVIMQEIEEMKDETTSEERTRRLDKAIRLGYSYGLTYPFIDDLLDAKILSDEEEKQYTDLIRTTLITGTVPELGDWNGNNVELITYIHSELRDAFEYIKGHQQQETRTGFLEQSYVFFNSQEVDRVKDLSNATYTNEELYIPVILKSSSSRLIVRSVIGASEDKELDSRTFFYGIYNQLADDFADMFDDLQDGAVTPYTYYLKYHETRSDLINPFEMYWTVISNLIHNVYNSDRKTCEVILDRAINGLKRYKERVGTKTYNEVMGIFASGNPTFNKLIQNMVRKADDVDFLDKLLRDHMITILKNERIEKEEFINTIKKLRHQINDILNIPKTENMFLTEEQIIDAANYSLEGEGKRLRPIVAWFMGVNAYGLNSSEIEPLLKSLEYMHTASLIFDDLPSQDNASTRRGRPTLHEMYSIAVAELTGLFLTQKAVEEQASLQQFDSKTVLNLIKYSAQTTANMCRGQTMDLGSKGKQLTLEQLNMMCFYKTGIGFEASLIMPAILAEANEVEMDALKKFARHAGVAFQIKDDLLDVEGDTTLLGKPTGKDAENNNSTFVSILGQEGAKKEMWENYCTAVEALQEVPRNTPFLKHLLDYIINRDH
;
A
#
# COMPACT_ATOMS: atom_id res chain seq x y z
N MET A 1 32.24 13.57 25.97
CA MET A 1 31.53 13.10 27.18
C MET A 1 31.20 11.64 26.92
N ILE A 2 31.83 10.70 27.63
CA ILE A 2 31.57 9.26 27.43
C ILE A 2 30.12 9.02 27.85
N LYS A 3 29.21 8.82 26.88
CA LYS A 3 27.82 8.45 27.18
C LYS A 3 27.84 7.10 27.87
N GLU A 4 27.12 6.99 28.98
CA GLU A 4 26.97 5.76 29.75
C GLU A 4 26.33 4.69 28.84
N LEU A 5 26.98 3.52 28.72
CA LEU A 5 26.48 2.41 27.89
C LEU A 5 25.27 1.79 28.59
N LEU A 6 24.14 1.64 27.88
CA LEU A 6 22.93 1.02 28.44
C LEU A 6 22.98 -0.50 28.36
N ILE A 7 23.71 -1.06 27.40
CA ILE A 7 23.90 -2.50 27.24
C ILE A 7 25.39 -2.84 27.09
N ASN A 8 25.78 -4.03 27.54
CA ASN A 8 27.07 -4.61 27.25
C ASN A 8 26.97 -5.46 25.97
N ALA A 9 27.20 -4.81 24.82
CA ALA A 9 27.05 -5.39 23.48
C ALA A 9 27.79 -6.73 23.29
N ASP A 10 29.04 -6.82 23.73
CA ASP A 10 29.84 -8.03 23.59
C ASP A 10 29.27 -9.18 24.42
N GLU A 11 28.86 -8.88 25.66
CA GLU A 11 28.29 -9.88 26.54
C GLU A 11 26.91 -10.35 26.06
N CYS A 12 26.03 -9.45 25.62
CA CYS A 12 24.69 -9.82 25.16
C CYS A 12 24.76 -10.64 23.86
N TYR A 13 25.63 -10.26 22.92
CA TYR A 13 25.83 -11.03 21.68
C TYR A 13 26.40 -12.41 21.99
N ARG A 14 27.42 -12.50 22.85
CA ARG A 14 28.02 -13.77 23.28
C ARG A 14 27.00 -14.71 23.94
N GLN A 15 26.11 -14.19 24.78
CA GLN A 15 25.05 -15.01 25.41
C GLN A 15 24.04 -15.53 24.37
N ALA A 16 23.62 -14.68 23.43
CA ALA A 16 22.73 -15.07 22.35
C ALA A 16 23.38 -16.13 21.45
N GLU A 17 24.65 -15.93 21.09
CA GLU A 17 25.46 -16.87 20.31
C GLU A 17 25.59 -18.22 21.02
N GLN A 18 25.87 -18.24 22.33
CA GLN A 18 25.93 -19.49 23.11
C GLN A 18 24.61 -20.26 23.08
N LYS A 19 23.48 -19.54 23.17
CA LYS A 19 22.14 -20.16 23.05
C LYS A 19 21.92 -20.72 21.64
N ALA A 20 22.31 -19.98 20.61
CA ALA A 20 22.23 -20.43 19.22
C ALA A 20 23.11 -21.66 18.96
N VAL A 21 24.35 -21.68 19.47
CA VAL A 21 25.28 -22.82 19.36
C VAL A 21 24.72 -24.05 20.06
N HIS A 22 24.18 -23.89 21.27
CA HIS A 22 23.54 -25.02 21.97
C HIS A 22 22.38 -25.60 21.17
N TYR A 23 21.52 -24.73 20.61
CA TYR A 23 20.40 -25.18 19.80
C TYR A 23 20.86 -25.84 18.50
N PHE A 24 21.80 -25.23 17.79
CA PHE A 24 22.39 -25.76 16.58
C PHE A 24 23.01 -27.13 16.80
N LYS A 25 23.76 -27.32 17.90
CA LYS A 25 24.34 -28.61 18.27
C LYS A 25 23.28 -29.69 18.47
N SER A 26 22.19 -29.36 19.17
CA SER A 26 21.06 -30.29 19.36
C SER A 26 20.41 -30.71 18.02
N LEU A 27 20.27 -29.76 17.08
CA LEU A 27 19.78 -30.07 15.73
C LEU A 27 20.80 -30.90 14.94
N TYR A 28 22.08 -30.57 15.03
CA TYR A 28 23.16 -31.29 14.36
C TYR A 28 23.24 -32.76 14.79
N GLU A 29 23.16 -33.04 16.09
CA GLU A 29 23.11 -34.41 16.61
C GLU A 29 21.91 -35.19 16.05
N GLN A 30 20.75 -34.54 15.89
CA GLN A 30 19.57 -35.15 15.27
C GLN A 30 19.74 -35.40 13.76
N VAL A 31 20.42 -34.52 13.04
CA VAL A 31 20.77 -34.70 11.62
C VAL A 31 21.72 -35.90 11.47
N GLU A 32 22.80 -35.96 12.25
CA GLU A 32 23.77 -37.07 12.19
C GLU A 32 23.10 -38.42 12.49
N GLN A 33 22.21 -38.46 13.50
CA GLN A 33 21.46 -39.65 13.87
C GLN A 33 20.30 -39.97 12.92
N LYS A 34 19.95 -39.04 12.02
CA LYS A 34 18.76 -39.09 11.15
C LYS A 34 17.46 -39.38 11.91
N SER A 35 17.37 -38.93 13.16
CA SER A 35 16.23 -39.22 14.04
C SER A 35 14.92 -38.61 13.50
N TYR A 36 15.02 -37.46 12.84
CA TYR A 36 13.90 -36.78 12.18
C TYR A 36 13.20 -37.66 11.13
N VAL A 37 13.92 -38.58 10.46
CA VAL A 37 13.35 -39.41 9.40
C VAL A 37 12.29 -40.34 9.96
N THR A 38 12.60 -41.05 11.04
CA THR A 38 11.67 -42.02 11.65
C THR A 38 10.46 -41.30 12.22
N ALA A 39 10.69 -40.21 12.96
CA ALA A 39 9.65 -39.41 13.57
C ALA A 39 8.68 -38.84 12.53
N LEU A 40 9.20 -38.11 11.53
CA LEU A 40 8.37 -37.51 10.48
C LEU A 40 7.73 -38.54 9.56
N THR A 41 8.32 -39.73 9.38
CA THR A 41 7.69 -40.78 8.58
C THR A 41 6.36 -41.22 9.20
N GLU A 42 6.27 -41.32 10.52
CA GLU A 42 5.00 -41.63 11.19
C GLU A 42 4.03 -40.46 11.13
N ASP A 43 4.50 -39.24 11.36
CA ASP A 43 3.67 -38.03 11.25
C ASP A 43 3.06 -37.90 9.85
N ILE A 44 3.87 -38.09 8.80
CA ILE A 44 3.42 -38.03 7.42
C ILE A 44 2.40 -39.12 7.12
N ARG A 45 2.54 -40.33 7.70
CA ARG A 45 1.55 -41.40 7.52
C ARG A 45 0.19 -41.03 8.11
N LEU A 46 0.18 -40.37 9.26
CA LEU A 46 -1.06 -39.87 9.88
C LEU A 46 -1.64 -38.73 9.05
N TRP A 47 -0.82 -37.73 8.72
CA TRP A 47 -1.18 -36.57 7.90
C TRP A 47 -1.77 -36.96 6.53
N ARG A 48 -1.18 -37.98 5.89
CA ARG A 48 -1.58 -38.48 4.57
C ARG A 48 -3.03 -38.95 4.51
N ARG A 49 -3.59 -39.46 5.62
CA ARG A 49 -4.97 -39.96 5.67
C ARG A 49 -6.00 -38.86 5.35
N ASN A 50 -5.66 -37.62 5.68
CA ASN A 50 -6.54 -36.46 5.49
C ASN A 50 -6.29 -35.74 4.16
N HIS A 51 -5.07 -35.84 3.59
CA HIS A 51 -4.64 -34.99 2.46
C HIS A 51 -4.37 -35.73 1.14
N ILE A 52 -4.26 -37.06 1.16
CA ILE A 52 -4.05 -37.87 -0.05
C ILE A 52 -5.18 -38.88 -0.19
N HIS A 53 -6.18 -38.52 -0.99
CA HIS A 53 -7.29 -39.40 -1.31
C HIS A 53 -6.98 -40.27 -2.55
N ASN A 54 -7.23 -41.58 -2.44
CA ASN A 54 -7.20 -42.49 -3.59
C ASN A 54 -8.57 -42.41 -4.30
N TYR A 55 -8.66 -41.63 -5.37
CA TYR A 55 -9.93 -41.49 -6.11
C TYR A 55 -10.20 -42.67 -7.04
N SER A 56 -11.46 -43.10 -7.09
CA SER A 56 -12.02 -43.99 -8.12
C SER A 56 -12.22 -43.23 -9.45
N LEU A 57 -12.06 -43.93 -10.58
CA LEU A 57 -12.12 -43.42 -11.96
C LEU A 57 -13.43 -42.69 -12.35
N PHE A 58 -14.46 -42.68 -11.49
CA PHE A 58 -15.78 -42.10 -11.77
C PHE A 58 -16.05 -40.72 -11.13
N SER A 59 -15.08 -40.14 -10.43
CA SER A 59 -15.22 -38.79 -9.88
C SER A 59 -14.93 -37.71 -10.95
N ARG A 60 -15.97 -37.15 -11.58
CA ARG A 60 -15.88 -35.91 -12.37
C ARG A 60 -15.45 -34.75 -11.46
N ARG A 61 -14.15 -34.49 -11.35
CA ARG A 61 -13.65 -33.25 -10.72
C ARG A 61 -13.99 -32.07 -11.62
N LYS A 62 -14.71 -31.08 -11.11
CA LYS A 62 -14.63 -29.72 -11.65
C LYS A 62 -13.18 -29.26 -11.48
N ARG A 63 -12.58 -28.73 -12.54
CA ARG A 63 -11.18 -28.27 -12.56
C ARG A 63 -10.98 -27.22 -11.45
N LYS A 64 -9.98 -27.41 -10.59
CA LYS A 64 -9.58 -26.41 -9.59
C LYS A 64 -9.24 -25.11 -10.34
N PRO A 65 -9.90 -23.98 -10.03
CA PRO A 65 -9.60 -22.71 -10.67
C PRO A 65 -8.20 -22.24 -10.28
N ASP A 66 -7.59 -21.40 -11.12
CA ASP A 66 -6.30 -20.78 -10.84
C ASP A 66 -6.43 -19.91 -9.56
N PRO A 67 -5.62 -20.13 -8.51
CA PRO A 67 -5.61 -19.27 -7.32
C PRO A 67 -5.38 -17.78 -7.62
N ARG A 68 -4.77 -17.43 -8.76
CA ARG A 68 -4.67 -16.04 -9.22
C ARG A 68 -6.02 -15.37 -9.46
N GLN A 69 -7.07 -16.16 -9.71
CA GLN A 69 -8.45 -15.69 -9.76
C GLN A 69 -9.07 -15.74 -8.36
N TYR A 70 -8.61 -14.83 -7.49
CA TYR A 70 -8.97 -14.74 -6.07
C TYR A 70 -10.43 -15.09 -5.76
N HIS A 71 -11.37 -14.37 -6.38
CA HIS A 71 -12.81 -14.54 -6.16
C HIS A 71 -13.32 -15.91 -6.59
N HIS A 72 -12.96 -16.37 -7.80
CA HIS A 72 -13.35 -17.69 -8.29
C HIS A 72 -12.79 -18.81 -7.42
N TYR A 73 -11.59 -18.62 -6.87
CA TYR A 73 -10.96 -19.57 -5.98
C TYR A 73 -11.70 -19.68 -4.63
N ILE A 74 -11.99 -18.55 -3.99
CA ILE A 74 -12.77 -18.51 -2.73
C ILE A 74 -14.19 -19.06 -2.93
N GLN A 75 -14.88 -18.68 -4.00
CA GLN A 75 -16.21 -19.21 -4.33
C GLN A 75 -16.18 -20.73 -4.57
N TRP A 76 -15.15 -21.23 -5.25
CA TRP A 76 -14.96 -22.66 -5.45
C TRP A 76 -14.69 -23.38 -4.13
N LEU A 77 -13.87 -22.82 -3.24
CA LEU A 77 -13.64 -23.37 -1.90
C LEU A 77 -14.94 -23.42 -1.09
N ASN A 78 -15.77 -22.38 -1.15
CA ASN A 78 -17.06 -22.34 -0.47
C ASN A 78 -18.02 -23.40 -1.04
N TYR A 79 -18.17 -23.43 -2.36
CA TYR A 79 -19.03 -24.38 -3.07
C TYR A 79 -18.63 -25.85 -2.85
N THR A 80 -17.32 -26.12 -2.71
CA THR A 80 -16.80 -27.47 -2.46
C THR A 80 -16.75 -27.85 -0.98
N GLY A 81 -17.18 -26.97 -0.07
CA GLY A 81 -17.15 -27.21 1.38
C GLY A 81 -15.73 -27.21 1.97
N LYS A 82 -14.75 -26.67 1.24
CA LYS A 82 -13.32 -26.65 1.64
C LYS A 82 -12.90 -25.35 2.32
N LEU A 83 -13.72 -24.30 2.26
CA LEU A 83 -13.37 -22.98 2.76
C LEU A 83 -13.07 -22.97 4.27
N ASP A 84 -13.84 -23.70 5.08
CA ASP A 84 -13.65 -23.72 6.54
C ASP A 84 -12.27 -24.26 6.92
N ASN A 85 -11.91 -25.45 6.42
CA ASN A 85 -10.59 -26.04 6.67
C ASN A 85 -9.45 -25.19 6.11
N TYR A 86 -9.66 -24.54 4.96
CA TYR A 86 -8.69 -23.64 4.35
C TYR A 86 -8.43 -22.41 5.24
N LEU A 87 -9.49 -21.80 5.78
CA LEU A 87 -9.38 -20.65 6.69
C LEU A 87 -8.81 -21.07 8.04
N ASP A 88 -9.31 -22.16 8.64
CA ASP A 88 -8.83 -22.67 9.94
C ASP A 88 -7.32 -22.94 9.92
N ARG A 89 -6.83 -23.62 8.88
CA ARG A 89 -5.39 -23.82 8.71
C ARG A 89 -4.63 -22.51 8.61
N SER A 90 -5.15 -21.57 7.81
CA SER A 90 -4.47 -20.31 7.53
C SER A 90 -4.34 -19.46 8.80
N ILE A 91 -5.41 -19.38 9.57
CA ILE A 91 -5.45 -18.63 10.84
C ILE A 91 -4.64 -19.36 11.91
N SER A 92 -4.74 -20.70 12.00
CA SER A 92 -3.91 -21.51 12.91
C SER A 92 -2.42 -21.27 12.66
N TYR A 93 -1.98 -21.21 11.40
CA TYR A 93 -0.60 -20.90 11.05
C TYR A 93 -0.17 -19.50 11.47
N ILE A 94 -1.03 -18.49 11.30
CA ILE A 94 -0.74 -17.12 11.75
C ILE A 94 -0.61 -17.08 13.28
N PHE A 95 -1.51 -17.74 14.01
CA PHE A 95 -1.43 -17.82 15.48
C PHE A 95 -0.15 -18.50 15.97
N MET A 96 0.29 -19.56 15.30
CA MET A 96 1.55 -20.21 15.62
C MET A 96 2.76 -19.37 15.24
N ARG A 97 2.80 -18.85 14.00
CA ARG A 97 3.95 -18.17 13.44
C ARG A 97 4.14 -16.78 14.05
N ASP A 98 3.09 -15.96 14.03
CA ASP A 98 3.18 -14.54 14.34
C ASP A 98 2.90 -14.28 15.83
N LEU A 99 1.99 -15.04 16.44
CA LEU A 99 1.60 -14.86 17.84
C LEU A 99 2.25 -15.88 18.79
N SER A 100 2.99 -16.86 18.25
CA SER A 100 3.66 -17.95 19.01
C SER A 100 2.74 -18.78 19.91
N LYS A 101 1.43 -18.81 19.62
CA LYS A 101 0.42 -19.52 20.42
C LYS A 101 0.47 -21.03 20.19
N SER A 102 0.11 -21.80 21.22
CA SER A 102 -0.05 -23.25 21.11
C SER A 102 -1.48 -23.60 20.66
N LEU A 103 -1.60 -24.46 19.66
CA LEU A 103 -2.90 -24.96 19.20
C LEU A 103 -3.52 -26.01 20.14
N SER A 104 -2.81 -26.43 21.19
CA SER A 104 -3.36 -27.27 22.25
C SER A 104 -4.22 -26.50 23.25
N SER A 105 -4.17 -25.16 23.25
CA SER A 105 -4.96 -24.31 24.14
C SER A 105 -6.41 -24.18 23.65
N PRO A 106 -7.42 -24.51 24.48
CA PRO A 106 -8.83 -24.33 24.13
C PRO A 106 -9.18 -22.88 23.79
N ASP A 107 -8.61 -21.92 24.50
CA ASP A 107 -8.84 -20.49 24.25
C ASP A 107 -8.34 -20.07 22.87
N THR A 108 -7.14 -20.55 22.49
CA THR A 108 -6.57 -20.32 21.16
C THR A 108 -7.45 -20.91 20.07
N LEU A 109 -7.95 -22.14 20.25
CA LEU A 109 -8.84 -22.78 19.27
C LEU A 109 -10.19 -22.07 19.13
N ASN A 110 -10.78 -21.61 20.23
CA ASN A 110 -12.02 -20.83 20.22
C ASN A 110 -11.83 -19.50 19.48
N ARG A 111 -10.70 -18.82 19.71
CA ARG A 111 -10.37 -17.56 19.04
C ARG A 111 -10.17 -17.75 17.54
N ILE A 112 -9.43 -18.79 17.14
CA ILE A 112 -9.27 -19.17 15.72
C ILE A 112 -10.64 -19.40 15.08
N GLY A 113 -11.54 -20.15 15.73
CA GLY A 113 -12.89 -20.41 15.22
C GLY A 113 -13.69 -19.13 14.99
N SER A 114 -13.69 -18.21 15.95
CA SER A 114 -14.38 -16.92 15.83
C SER A 114 -13.87 -16.08 14.65
N ILE A 115 -12.54 -16.03 14.46
CA ILE A 115 -11.93 -15.31 13.33
C ILE A 115 -12.28 -15.97 12.00
N VAL A 116 -12.24 -17.30 11.94
CA VAL A 116 -12.61 -18.07 10.74
C VAL A 116 -14.07 -17.80 10.34
N ASP A 117 -15.00 -17.81 11.30
CA ASP A 117 -16.42 -17.53 11.05
C ASP A 117 -16.62 -16.10 10.52
N GLY A 118 -15.93 -15.12 11.11
CA GLY A 118 -15.93 -13.73 10.64
C GLY A 118 -15.41 -13.59 9.22
N LEU A 119 -14.22 -14.15 8.95
CA LEU A 119 -13.60 -14.13 7.62
C LEU A 119 -14.46 -14.84 6.58
N LYS A 120 -15.04 -16.00 6.90
CA LYS A 120 -15.94 -16.72 6.01
C LYS A 120 -17.11 -15.82 5.61
N LYS A 121 -17.78 -15.20 6.60
CA LYS A 121 -18.91 -14.30 6.37
C LYS A 121 -18.53 -13.13 5.47
N ASP A 122 -17.32 -12.60 5.59
CA ASP A 122 -16.87 -11.48 4.77
C ASP A 122 -16.42 -11.90 3.37
N LEU A 123 -15.76 -13.05 3.23
CA LEU A 123 -15.29 -13.59 1.96
C LEU A 123 -16.40 -14.14 1.06
N THR A 124 -17.56 -14.50 1.62
CA THR A 124 -18.69 -15.05 0.86
C THR A 124 -19.77 -14.02 0.48
N LYS A 125 -19.59 -12.73 0.82
CA LYS A 125 -20.52 -11.66 0.41
C LYS A 125 -20.34 -11.32 -1.08
N GLU A 126 -21.44 -11.12 -1.81
CA GLU A 126 -21.44 -10.95 -3.28
C GLU A 126 -20.84 -9.63 -3.79
N ASN A 127 -20.78 -8.58 -2.96
CA ASN A 127 -20.18 -7.30 -3.34
C ASN A 127 -18.96 -7.05 -2.45
N LYS A 128 -17.71 -7.16 -2.96
CA LYS A 128 -16.51 -6.53 -2.36
C LYS A 128 -15.21 -6.86 -3.10
N ASN A 129 -14.94 -6.11 -4.17
CA ASN A 129 -13.56 -5.72 -4.50
C ASN A 129 -12.97 -4.73 -3.47
N GLU A 130 -13.68 -4.42 -2.37
CA GLU A 130 -13.44 -3.21 -1.58
C GLU A 130 -12.77 -3.39 -0.22
N THR A 131 -12.78 -4.57 0.40
CA THR A 131 -12.17 -4.70 1.74
C THR A 131 -10.68 -4.33 1.75
N PHE A 132 -10.00 -4.49 0.60
CA PHE A 132 -8.61 -4.12 0.39
C PHE A 132 -8.43 -2.82 -0.42
N SER A 133 -9.50 -2.08 -0.71
CA SER A 133 -9.40 -0.75 -1.33
C SER A 133 -9.11 0.31 -0.27
N MET A 134 -8.61 1.48 -0.67
CA MET A 134 -8.41 2.61 0.25
C MET A 134 -9.70 3.04 0.95
N ALA A 135 -10.84 3.01 0.25
CA ALA A 135 -12.14 3.29 0.84
C ALA A 135 -12.50 2.23 1.91
N GLY A 136 -12.28 0.94 1.63
CA GLY A 136 -12.54 -0.12 2.60
C GLY A 136 -11.65 -0.04 3.84
N LEU A 137 -10.36 0.26 3.66
CA LEU A 137 -9.43 0.50 4.77
C LEU A 137 -9.86 1.70 5.62
N TYR A 138 -10.29 2.79 4.98
CA TYR A 138 -10.78 3.97 5.70
C TYR A 138 -12.08 3.67 6.47
N ARG A 139 -13.03 2.95 5.88
CA ARG A 139 -14.26 2.50 6.55
C ARG A 139 -13.95 1.58 7.74
N LEU A 140 -12.93 0.72 7.63
CA LEU A 140 -12.47 -0.10 8.75
C LEU A 140 -11.84 0.76 9.86
N ALA A 141 -11.00 1.74 9.50
CA ALA A 141 -10.41 2.66 10.46
C ALA A 141 -11.48 3.49 11.18
N GLN A 142 -12.51 3.94 10.46
CA GLN A 142 -13.66 4.67 11.01
C GLN A 142 -14.45 3.81 12.01
N LYS A 143 -14.68 2.53 11.69
CA LYS A 143 -15.31 1.58 12.61
C LYS A 143 -14.52 1.41 13.91
N GLU A 144 -13.19 1.48 13.84
CA GLU A 144 -12.28 1.29 14.98
C GLU A 144 -11.85 2.63 15.64
N GLY A 145 -12.30 3.78 15.11
CA GLY A 145 -11.94 5.13 15.58
C GLY A 145 -10.50 5.58 15.30
N VAL A 146 -9.79 4.91 14.38
CA VAL A 146 -8.36 5.12 14.09
C VAL A 146 -8.11 5.81 12.74
N GLU A 147 -9.03 6.66 12.28
CA GLU A 147 -8.90 7.33 10.98
C GLU A 147 -7.63 8.19 10.92
N SER A 148 -7.31 8.92 12.01
CA SER A 148 -6.09 9.73 12.09
C SER A 148 -4.83 8.87 11.93
N GLY A 149 -4.78 7.71 12.57
CA GLY A 149 -3.66 6.76 12.47
C GLY A 149 -3.50 6.20 11.06
N LEU A 150 -4.62 5.85 10.40
CA LEU A 150 -4.60 5.39 9.01
C LEU A 150 -4.12 6.49 8.05
N ILE A 151 -4.68 7.70 8.16
CA ILE A 151 -4.28 8.84 7.31
C ILE A 151 -2.78 9.13 7.50
N TRP A 152 -2.31 9.12 8.74
CA TRP A 152 -0.90 9.32 9.08
C TRP A 152 0.00 8.27 8.43
N VAL A 153 -0.35 6.98 8.54
CA VAL A 153 0.50 5.92 7.97
C VAL A 153 0.47 5.92 6.44
N LEU A 154 -0.67 6.23 5.81
CA LEU A 154 -0.75 6.35 4.35
C LEU A 154 0.15 7.47 3.83
N ASN A 155 0.16 8.63 4.50
CA ASN A 155 1.05 9.73 4.14
C ASN A 155 2.52 9.34 4.30
N LYS A 156 2.87 8.73 5.44
CA LYS A 156 4.23 8.25 5.69
C LYS A 156 4.69 7.20 4.67
N LEU A 157 3.83 6.25 4.29
CA LEU A 157 4.11 5.26 3.25
C LEU A 157 4.35 5.88 1.87
N LYS A 158 3.64 6.98 1.53
CA LYS A 158 3.88 7.76 0.31
C LYS A 158 5.29 8.36 0.32
N ILE A 159 5.63 9.10 1.38
CA ILE A 159 6.93 9.77 1.53
C ILE A 159 8.09 8.76 1.49
N VAL A 160 7.97 7.65 2.22
CA VAL A 160 8.97 6.57 2.21
C VAL A 160 9.19 6.05 0.79
N SER A 161 8.11 5.79 0.05
CA SER A 161 8.22 5.29 -1.33
C SER A 161 8.90 6.24 -2.28
N GLU A 162 8.68 7.54 -2.12
CA GLU A 162 9.28 8.59 -2.95
C GLU A 162 10.76 8.82 -2.60
N SER A 163 11.15 8.46 -1.38
CA SER A 163 12.51 8.62 -0.86
C SER A 163 13.41 7.39 -1.08
N ILE A 164 12.85 6.26 -1.53
CA ILE A 164 13.63 5.05 -1.83
C ILE A 164 14.41 5.26 -3.14
N PRO A 165 15.74 5.03 -3.16
CA PRO A 165 16.56 5.12 -4.37
C PRO A 165 16.09 4.19 -5.49
N LYS A 166 16.38 4.54 -6.74
CA LYS A 166 15.95 3.76 -7.92
C LYS A 166 16.61 2.38 -8.00
N GLU A 167 17.76 2.24 -7.36
CA GLU A 167 18.55 1.03 -7.22
C GLU A 167 17.90 0.01 -6.28
N MET A 168 16.93 0.44 -5.45
CA MET A 168 16.17 -0.39 -4.53
C MET A 168 14.75 -0.67 -5.04
N ASP A 169 14.20 -1.83 -4.68
CA ASP A 169 12.80 -2.15 -4.97
C ASP A 169 11.85 -1.51 -3.95
N ALA A 170 11.38 -0.30 -4.27
CA ALA A 170 10.42 0.43 -3.45
C ALA A 170 9.11 -0.34 -3.20
N GLU A 171 8.66 -1.17 -4.15
CA GLU A 171 7.44 -1.97 -4.00
C GLU A 171 7.67 -3.13 -3.01
N HIS A 172 8.83 -3.77 -3.08
CA HIS A 172 9.23 -4.78 -2.10
C HIS A 172 9.30 -4.19 -0.69
N ALA A 173 9.99 -3.05 -0.54
CA ALA A 173 10.08 -2.31 0.73
C ALA A 173 8.70 -1.97 1.30
N GLN A 174 7.80 -1.38 0.51
CA GLN A 174 6.44 -1.05 0.95
C GLN A 174 5.65 -2.29 1.38
N ARG A 175 5.74 -3.39 0.62
CA ARG A 175 5.05 -4.66 0.96
C ARG A 175 5.54 -5.21 2.30
N LYS A 176 6.85 -5.17 2.54
CA LYS A 176 7.47 -5.60 3.81
C LYS A 176 6.97 -4.73 4.96
N LEU A 177 6.96 -3.42 4.78
CA LEU A 177 6.49 -2.44 5.76
C LEU A 177 5.00 -2.62 6.12
N ILE A 178 4.12 -2.74 5.11
CA ILE A 178 2.67 -2.97 5.32
C ILE A 178 2.44 -4.29 6.07
N LYS A 179 3.17 -5.36 5.71
CA LYS A 179 3.07 -6.66 6.39
C LYS A 179 3.44 -6.55 7.87
N ILE A 180 4.46 -5.77 8.21
CA ILE A 180 4.90 -5.56 9.60
C ILE A 180 3.85 -4.76 10.37
N ILE A 181 3.33 -3.68 9.79
CA ILE A 181 2.23 -2.89 10.37
C ILE A 181 1.04 -3.81 10.69
N ALA A 182 0.62 -4.64 9.72
CA ALA A 182 -0.47 -5.58 9.91
C ALA A 182 -0.17 -6.62 11.01
N GLY A 183 1.06 -7.12 11.09
CA GLY A 183 1.49 -8.06 12.12
C GLY A 183 1.44 -7.46 13.53
N VAL A 184 1.89 -6.22 13.68
CA VAL A 184 1.84 -5.48 14.96
C VAL A 184 0.39 -5.19 15.38
N ILE A 185 -0.46 -4.74 14.46
CA ILE A 185 -1.90 -4.53 14.72
C ILE A 185 -2.56 -5.84 15.14
N MET A 186 -2.26 -6.94 14.45
CA MET A 186 -2.85 -8.24 14.77
C MET A 186 -2.47 -8.70 16.17
N GLN A 187 -1.22 -8.51 16.59
CA GLN A 187 -0.85 -8.89 17.94
C GLN A 187 -1.49 -7.99 18.99
N GLU A 188 -1.59 -6.69 18.74
CA GLU A 188 -2.29 -5.78 19.64
C GLU A 188 -3.76 -6.20 19.84
N ILE A 189 -4.44 -6.60 18.76
CA ILE A 189 -5.83 -7.12 18.80
C ILE A 189 -5.94 -8.40 19.63
N GLU A 190 -4.93 -9.28 19.56
CA GLU A 190 -4.93 -10.53 20.34
C GLU A 190 -4.66 -10.28 21.83
N GLU A 191 -3.85 -9.27 22.17
CA GLU A 191 -3.59 -8.89 23.56
C GLU A 191 -4.75 -8.10 24.20
N MET A 192 -5.72 -7.65 23.41
CA MET A 192 -6.95 -7.05 23.93
C MET A 192 -7.92 -8.12 24.43
N LYS A 193 -8.44 -7.92 25.65
CA LYS A 193 -9.54 -8.73 26.18
C LYS A 193 -10.85 -8.32 25.52
N ASP A 194 -11.82 -9.22 25.46
CA ASP A 194 -13.14 -8.93 24.87
C ASP A 194 -13.91 -7.82 25.62
N GLU A 195 -13.53 -7.53 26.87
CA GLU A 195 -14.11 -6.45 27.71
C GLU A 195 -13.44 -5.08 27.53
N THR A 196 -12.49 -4.94 26.59
CA THR A 196 -11.77 -3.68 26.35
C THR A 196 -12.74 -2.60 25.88
N THR A 197 -12.70 -1.41 26.49
CA THR A 197 -13.56 -0.28 26.11
C THR A 197 -13.22 0.20 24.69
N SER A 198 -14.19 0.82 24.01
CA SER A 198 -13.97 1.36 22.65
C SER A 198 -12.83 2.38 22.61
N GLU A 199 -12.75 3.28 23.60
CA GLU A 199 -11.69 4.29 23.69
C GLU A 199 -10.31 3.67 23.85
N GLU A 200 -10.17 2.67 24.73
CA GLU A 200 -8.91 1.97 24.94
C GLU A 200 -8.51 1.18 23.69
N ARG A 201 -9.48 0.54 23.04
CA ARG A 201 -9.26 -0.18 21.77
C ARG A 201 -8.74 0.76 20.68
N THR A 202 -9.37 1.92 20.47
CA THR A 202 -8.90 2.94 19.53
C THR A 202 -7.47 3.39 19.85
N ARG A 203 -7.18 3.71 21.12
CA ARG A 203 -5.85 4.17 21.55
C ARG A 203 -4.77 3.12 21.28
N ARG A 204 -5.04 1.85 21.61
CA ARG A 204 -4.10 0.74 21.41
C ARG A 204 -3.87 0.46 19.92
N LEU A 205 -4.92 0.50 19.09
CA LEU A 205 -4.79 0.31 17.64
C LEU A 205 -4.01 1.44 16.96
N ASP A 206 -4.25 2.71 17.32
CA ASP A 206 -3.47 3.85 16.80
C ASP A 206 -1.98 3.71 17.17
N LYS A 207 -1.71 3.35 18.43
CA LYS A 207 -0.36 3.03 18.91
C LYS A 207 0.28 1.91 18.07
N ALA A 208 -0.44 0.82 17.81
CA ALA A 208 0.05 -0.32 17.05
C ALA A 208 0.37 0.03 15.58
N ILE A 209 -0.45 0.86 14.92
CA ILE A 209 -0.18 1.37 13.56
C ILE A 209 1.17 2.10 13.53
N ARG A 210 1.37 3.03 14.47
CA ARG A 210 2.59 3.87 14.53
C ARG A 210 3.83 3.08 14.94
N LEU A 211 3.71 2.14 15.88
CA LEU A 211 4.80 1.24 16.24
C LEU A 211 5.16 0.30 15.09
N GLY A 212 4.18 -0.24 14.39
CA GLY A 212 4.38 -1.08 13.22
C GLY A 212 5.12 -0.36 12.10
N TYR A 213 4.77 0.90 11.84
CA TYR A 213 5.52 1.74 10.90
C TYR A 213 6.94 1.99 11.39
N SER A 214 7.10 2.46 12.64
CA SER A 214 8.39 2.84 13.21
C SER A 214 9.38 1.67 13.22
N TYR A 215 8.94 0.49 13.65
CA TYR A 215 9.77 -0.72 13.59
C TYR A 215 10.00 -1.17 12.16
N GLY A 216 8.97 -1.12 11.32
CA GLY A 216 9.05 -1.57 9.94
C GLY A 216 10.03 -0.79 9.07
N LEU A 217 10.30 0.49 9.38
CA LEU A 217 11.30 1.33 8.67
C LEU A 217 12.73 0.76 8.72
N THR A 218 13.04 -0.07 9.71
CA THR A 218 14.35 -0.73 9.82
C THR A 218 14.63 -1.63 8.61
N TYR A 219 13.62 -2.12 7.92
CA TYR A 219 13.85 -2.95 6.74
C TYR A 219 14.28 -2.13 5.52
N PRO A 220 13.49 -1.17 4.99
CA PRO A 220 13.92 -0.40 3.83
C PRO A 220 15.15 0.46 4.10
N PHE A 221 15.32 1.01 5.30
CA PHE A 221 16.37 1.99 5.56
C PHE A 221 17.58 1.46 6.32
N ILE A 222 17.55 0.22 6.81
CA ILE A 222 18.75 -0.41 7.40
C ILE A 222 19.10 -1.68 6.61
N ASP A 223 18.21 -2.66 6.58
CA ASP A 223 18.44 -3.95 5.91
C ASP A 223 18.68 -3.78 4.40
N ASP A 224 17.65 -3.33 3.68
CA ASP A 224 17.67 -3.26 2.21
C ASP A 224 18.68 -2.19 1.71
N LEU A 225 18.89 -1.09 2.47
CA LEU A 225 19.86 -0.05 2.10
C LEU A 225 21.31 -0.54 2.18
N LEU A 226 21.67 -1.25 3.24
CA LEU A 226 23.01 -1.81 3.42
C LEU A 226 23.27 -2.94 2.42
N ASP A 227 22.24 -3.71 2.06
CA ASP A 227 22.37 -4.80 1.10
C ASP A 227 22.46 -4.29 -0.37
N ALA A 228 21.89 -3.11 -0.67
CA ALA A 228 21.88 -2.54 -2.02
C ALA A 228 23.23 -1.97 -2.51
N LYS A 229 24.25 -1.87 -1.64
CA LYS A 229 25.60 -1.36 -1.97
C LYS A 229 25.59 0.03 -2.65
N ILE A 230 24.67 0.89 -2.23
CA ILE A 230 24.52 2.27 -2.73
C ILE A 230 25.50 3.22 -2.04
N LEU A 231 25.77 2.96 -0.76
CA LEU A 231 26.70 3.73 0.04
C LEU A 231 28.14 3.31 -0.32
N SER A 232 29.05 4.29 -0.36
CA SER A 232 30.48 3.98 -0.39
C SER A 232 30.93 3.30 0.91
N ASP A 233 32.06 2.58 0.90
CA ASP A 233 32.58 1.89 2.10
C ASP A 233 32.72 2.81 3.32
N GLU A 234 33.06 4.09 3.11
CA GLU A 234 33.15 5.09 4.18
C GLU A 234 31.77 5.51 4.71
N GLU A 235 30.80 5.74 3.81
CA GLU A 235 29.41 6.04 4.16
C GLU A 235 28.73 4.87 4.87
N GLU A 236 28.93 3.64 4.39
CA GLU A 236 28.37 2.43 4.99
C GLU A 236 28.90 2.23 6.42
N LYS A 237 30.20 2.44 6.62
CA LYS A 237 30.83 2.38 7.93
C LYS A 237 30.28 3.46 8.87
N GLN A 238 30.22 4.72 8.42
CA GLN A 238 29.67 5.82 9.21
C GLN A 238 28.19 5.55 9.58
N TYR A 239 27.40 5.03 8.64
CA TYR A 239 25.99 4.69 8.86
C TYR A 239 25.82 3.57 9.87
N THR A 240 26.61 2.51 9.73
CA THR A 240 26.62 1.35 10.63
C THR A 240 27.03 1.76 12.06
N ASP A 241 28.03 2.63 12.21
CA ASP A 241 28.48 3.15 13.50
C ASP A 241 27.39 3.98 14.20
N LEU A 242 26.57 4.74 13.45
CA LEU A 242 25.42 5.47 13.99
C LEU A 242 24.37 4.53 14.58
N ILE A 243 24.01 3.47 13.84
CA ILE A 243 23.04 2.46 14.29
C ILE A 243 23.57 1.74 15.52
N ARG A 244 24.82 1.27 15.47
CA ARG A 244 25.49 0.59 16.58
C ARG A 244 25.51 1.46 17.84
N THR A 245 25.90 2.72 17.71
CA THR A 245 25.91 3.66 18.82
C THR A 245 24.50 3.89 19.39
N THR A 246 23.50 3.97 18.54
CA THR A 246 22.09 4.10 18.95
C THR A 246 21.65 2.90 19.79
N LEU A 247 21.96 1.68 19.36
CA LEU A 247 21.57 0.45 20.06
C LEU A 247 22.30 0.29 21.40
N ILE A 248 23.58 0.70 21.49
CA ILE A 248 24.37 0.55 22.71
C ILE A 248 24.07 1.65 23.75
N THR A 249 23.81 2.88 23.29
CA THR A 249 23.59 4.04 24.17
C THR A 249 22.11 4.39 24.37
N GLY A 250 21.21 3.74 23.61
CA GLY A 250 19.78 4.03 23.56
C GLY A 250 19.43 5.47 23.20
N THR A 251 20.33 6.14 22.49
CA THR A 251 20.22 7.54 22.07
C THR A 251 20.76 7.69 20.65
N VAL A 252 19.96 8.29 19.76
CA VAL A 252 20.35 8.54 18.38
C VAL A 252 21.42 9.64 18.34
N PRO A 253 22.63 9.39 17.80
CA PRO A 253 23.64 10.43 17.65
C PRO A 253 23.22 11.51 16.62
N GLU A 254 23.83 12.69 16.70
CA GLU A 254 23.76 13.66 15.60
C GLU A 254 24.47 13.12 14.36
N LEU A 255 23.94 13.45 13.18
CA LEU A 255 24.46 12.94 11.91
C LEU A 255 25.93 13.34 11.69
N GLY A 256 26.30 14.55 12.12
CA GLY A 256 27.63 15.12 11.90
C GLY A 256 27.85 15.52 10.43
N ASP A 257 29.12 15.75 10.07
CA ASP A 257 29.50 16.00 8.68
C ASP A 257 29.40 14.70 7.86
N TRP A 258 28.74 14.75 6.71
CA TRP A 258 28.61 13.63 5.77
C TRP A 258 29.34 13.97 4.47
N ASN A 259 30.47 13.32 4.22
CA ASN A 259 31.37 13.64 3.10
C ASN A 259 31.13 12.79 1.84
N GLY A 260 30.00 12.08 1.76
CA GLY A 260 29.64 11.22 0.62
C GLY A 260 28.65 11.83 -0.37
N ASN A 261 28.31 11.08 -1.43
CA ASN A 261 27.37 11.55 -2.47
C ASN A 261 25.90 11.44 -2.04
N ASN A 262 25.60 10.74 -0.93
CA ASN A 262 24.24 10.41 -0.52
C ASN A 262 23.72 11.28 0.65
N VAL A 263 24.25 12.50 0.83
CA VAL A 263 23.93 13.38 1.98
C VAL A 263 22.42 13.60 2.14
N GLU A 264 21.70 13.92 1.06
CA GLU A 264 20.25 14.21 1.12
C GLU A 264 19.46 12.98 1.56
N LEU A 265 19.75 11.82 0.96
CA LEU A 265 19.14 10.53 1.30
C LEU A 265 19.37 10.19 2.77
N ILE A 266 20.64 10.25 3.21
CA ILE A 266 21.02 9.88 4.58
C ILE A 266 20.43 10.88 5.60
N THR A 267 20.36 12.16 5.26
CA THR A 267 19.73 13.16 6.13
C THR A 267 18.26 12.85 6.36
N TYR A 268 17.52 12.52 5.30
CA TYR A 268 16.13 12.10 5.40
C TYR A 268 16.00 10.82 6.22
N ILE A 269 16.76 9.78 5.88
CA ILE A 269 16.71 8.47 6.56
C ILE A 269 17.04 8.61 8.04
N HIS A 270 18.09 9.36 8.38
CA HIS A 270 18.50 9.58 9.76
C HIS A 270 17.42 10.30 10.58
N SER A 271 16.78 11.33 10.00
CA SER A 271 15.65 12.02 10.65
C SER A 271 14.48 11.07 10.89
N GLU A 272 14.09 10.29 9.88
CA GLU A 272 12.93 9.41 9.96
C GLU A 272 13.16 8.24 10.93
N LEU A 273 14.36 7.65 10.92
CA LEU A 273 14.75 6.61 11.88
C LEU A 273 14.91 7.16 13.29
N ARG A 274 15.35 8.41 13.46
CA ARG A 274 15.40 9.08 14.76
C ARG A 274 14.02 9.20 15.38
N ASP A 275 13.06 9.71 14.60
CA ASP A 275 11.68 9.87 15.05
C ASP A 275 11.06 8.50 15.38
N ALA A 276 11.29 7.50 14.54
CA ALA A 276 10.83 6.13 14.76
C ALA A 276 11.40 5.54 16.06
N PHE A 277 12.70 5.70 16.31
CA PHE A 277 13.36 5.18 17.50
C PHE A 277 12.86 5.87 18.77
N GLU A 278 12.76 7.19 18.78
CA GLU A 278 12.24 7.93 19.94
C GLU A 278 10.75 7.63 20.17
N TYR A 279 9.96 7.40 19.11
CA TYR A 279 8.58 6.94 19.25
C TYR A 279 8.49 5.56 19.92
N ILE A 280 9.28 4.58 19.47
CA ILE A 280 9.33 3.24 20.10
C ILE A 280 9.74 3.36 21.56
N LYS A 281 10.83 4.08 21.83
CA LYS A 281 11.39 4.29 23.18
C LYS A 281 10.39 4.97 24.12
N GLY A 282 9.64 5.97 23.65
CA GLY A 282 8.62 6.66 24.45
C GLY A 282 7.40 5.79 24.81
N HIS A 283 7.21 4.67 24.11
CA HIS A 283 6.08 3.76 24.27
C HIS A 283 6.43 2.40 24.91
N GLN A 284 7.70 2.20 25.23
CA GLN A 284 8.22 1.04 25.94
C GLN A 284 8.26 1.26 27.45
N GLN A 285 8.12 0.17 28.21
CA GLN A 285 8.33 0.18 29.65
C GLN A 285 9.84 0.20 29.95
N GLN A 286 10.22 0.77 31.09
CA GLN A 286 11.64 0.88 31.45
C GLN A 286 12.28 -0.50 31.62
N GLU A 287 11.51 -1.48 32.09
CA GLU A 287 11.94 -2.86 32.29
C GLU A 287 12.20 -3.60 30.97
N THR A 288 11.46 -3.31 29.90
CA THR A 288 11.58 -4.01 28.60
C THR A 288 12.55 -3.34 27.63
N ARG A 289 12.96 -2.10 27.91
CA ARG A 289 13.83 -1.29 27.04
C ARG A 289 15.21 -1.92 26.84
N THR A 290 15.82 -2.45 27.90
CA THR A 290 17.13 -3.12 27.81
C THR A 290 17.03 -4.35 26.91
N GLY A 291 16.00 -5.19 27.11
CA GLY A 291 15.76 -6.36 26.28
C GLY A 291 15.53 -6.02 24.81
N PHE A 292 14.78 -4.94 24.52
CA PHE A 292 14.63 -4.44 23.15
C PHE A 292 15.98 -4.09 22.51
N LEU A 293 16.80 -3.28 23.19
CA LEU A 293 18.12 -2.86 22.66
C LEU A 293 19.06 -4.05 22.47
N GLU A 294 19.09 -5.00 23.41
CA GLU A 294 19.88 -6.23 23.28
C GLU A 294 19.43 -7.07 22.08
N GLN A 295 18.12 -7.31 21.91
CA GLN A 295 17.62 -8.08 20.77
C GLN A 295 17.85 -7.36 19.44
N SER A 296 17.66 -6.05 19.39
CA SER A 296 17.97 -5.24 18.20
C SER A 296 19.46 -5.27 17.86
N TYR A 297 20.34 -5.22 18.86
CA TYR A 297 21.79 -5.35 18.65
C TYR A 297 22.17 -6.73 18.12
N VAL A 298 21.64 -7.80 18.72
CA VAL A 298 21.88 -9.18 18.27
C VAL A 298 21.43 -9.37 16.82
N PHE A 299 20.22 -8.87 16.49
CA PHE A 299 19.70 -8.91 15.13
C PHE A 299 20.62 -8.18 14.16
N PHE A 300 20.92 -6.90 14.42
CA PHE A 300 21.74 -6.07 13.54
C PHE A 300 23.16 -6.63 13.35
N ASN A 301 23.85 -6.98 14.44
CA ASN A 301 25.20 -7.52 14.38
C ASN A 301 25.23 -8.89 13.65
N SER A 302 24.20 -9.72 13.79
CA SER A 302 24.11 -10.98 13.03
C SER A 302 23.98 -10.78 11.53
N GLN A 303 23.35 -9.69 11.07
CA GLN A 303 23.28 -9.33 9.65
C GLN A 303 24.63 -8.82 9.14
N GLU A 304 25.36 -8.04 9.94
CA GLU A 304 26.71 -7.60 9.59
C GLU A 304 27.68 -8.78 9.39
N VAL A 305 27.64 -9.76 10.31
CA VAL A 305 28.43 -11.00 10.20
C VAL A 305 28.10 -11.78 8.91
N ASP A 306 26.86 -11.70 8.45
CA ASP A 306 26.41 -12.38 7.22
C ASP A 306 26.83 -11.61 5.95
N ARG A 307 26.68 -10.28 5.94
CA ARG A 307 27.02 -9.40 4.80
C ARG A 307 28.47 -9.49 4.35
N VAL A 308 29.41 -9.69 5.28
CA VAL A 308 30.84 -9.77 4.96
C VAL A 308 31.26 -11.10 4.34
N LYS A 309 30.36 -12.09 4.28
CA LYS A 309 30.69 -13.40 3.73
C LYS A 309 30.77 -13.35 2.20
N ASP A 310 31.86 -13.88 1.68
CA ASP A 310 32.03 -14.12 0.25
C ASP A 310 31.88 -15.61 -0.09
N LEU A 311 31.00 -15.92 -1.05
CA LEU A 311 30.78 -17.27 -1.55
C LEU A 311 32.06 -17.91 -2.13
N SER A 312 33.08 -17.13 -2.50
CA SER A 312 34.40 -17.61 -2.96
C SER A 312 35.24 -18.25 -1.85
N ASN A 313 34.96 -17.93 -0.59
CA ASN A 313 35.65 -18.53 0.54
C ASN A 313 35.18 -19.99 0.72
N ALA A 314 36.09 -20.95 0.59
CA ALA A 314 35.78 -22.38 0.69
C ALA A 314 35.94 -22.95 2.12
N THR A 315 36.25 -22.13 3.13
CA THR A 315 36.64 -22.57 4.47
C THR A 315 35.59 -22.34 5.56
N TYR A 316 34.43 -21.74 5.27
CA TYR A 316 33.40 -21.56 6.30
C TYR A 316 33.02 -22.90 6.94
N THR A 317 32.86 -22.85 8.25
CA THR A 317 32.35 -23.93 9.09
C THR A 317 30.83 -23.95 9.06
N ASN A 318 30.22 -25.07 9.46
CA ASN A 318 28.76 -25.11 9.60
C ASN A 318 28.26 -24.09 10.64
N GLU A 319 28.98 -23.85 11.72
CA GLU A 319 28.57 -22.84 12.72
C GLU A 319 28.54 -21.43 12.11
N GLU A 320 29.55 -21.04 11.33
CA GLU A 320 29.57 -19.74 10.64
C GLU A 320 28.41 -19.58 9.63
N LEU A 321 27.91 -20.68 9.07
CA LEU A 321 26.77 -20.66 8.14
C LEU A 321 25.42 -20.58 8.87
N TYR A 322 25.24 -21.33 9.97
CA TYR A 322 23.93 -21.47 10.61
C TYR A 322 23.73 -20.53 11.81
N ILE A 323 24.76 -20.21 12.61
CA ILE A 323 24.57 -19.40 13.84
C ILE A 323 24.03 -17.99 13.54
N PRO A 324 24.57 -17.23 12.57
CA PRO A 324 24.02 -15.92 12.23
C PRO A 324 22.55 -16.00 11.76
N VAL A 325 22.20 -17.03 10.99
CA VAL A 325 20.84 -17.32 10.53
C VAL A 325 19.89 -17.56 11.72
N ILE A 326 20.34 -18.28 12.75
CA ILE A 326 19.56 -18.53 13.98
C ILE A 326 19.33 -17.23 14.74
N LEU A 327 20.38 -16.44 14.92
CA LEU A 327 20.31 -15.16 15.64
C LEU A 327 19.39 -14.17 14.93
N LYS A 328 19.60 -13.94 13.63
CA LYS A 328 18.78 -13.04 12.80
C LYS A 328 17.30 -13.42 12.84
N SER A 329 16.99 -14.69 12.60
CA SER A 329 15.60 -15.15 12.48
C SER A 329 14.85 -15.16 13.81
N SER A 330 15.54 -15.42 14.94
CA SER A 330 14.92 -15.42 16.27
C SER A 330 14.76 -14.03 16.86
N SER A 331 15.80 -13.18 16.78
CA SER A 331 15.75 -11.83 17.34
C SER A 331 14.73 -10.93 16.64
N SER A 332 14.57 -11.02 15.31
CA SER A 332 13.57 -10.23 14.58
C SER A 332 12.13 -10.39 15.13
N ARG A 333 11.79 -11.57 15.62
CA ARG A 333 10.47 -11.87 16.18
C ARG A 333 10.35 -11.44 17.64
N LEU A 334 11.42 -11.57 18.41
CA LEU A 334 11.47 -11.11 19.80
C LEU A 334 11.37 -9.59 19.89
N ILE A 335 11.98 -8.84 18.96
CA ILE A 335 11.90 -7.38 18.91
C ILE A 335 10.44 -6.90 18.81
N VAL A 336 9.62 -7.51 17.95
CA VAL A 336 8.21 -7.13 17.77
C VAL A 336 7.44 -7.21 19.10
N ARG A 337 7.67 -8.27 19.89
CA ARG A 337 7.04 -8.45 21.21
C ARG A 337 7.48 -7.37 22.19
N SER A 338 8.76 -7.00 22.18
CA SER A 338 9.28 -5.91 23.01
C SER A 338 8.75 -4.53 22.58
N VAL A 339 8.51 -4.31 21.29
CA VAL A 339 7.97 -3.05 20.74
C VAL A 339 6.54 -2.79 21.24
N ILE A 340 5.69 -3.82 21.29
CA ILE A 340 4.29 -3.68 21.73
C ILE A 340 4.12 -3.75 23.26
N GLY A 341 5.15 -4.15 24.00
CA GLY A 341 5.09 -4.30 25.45
C GLY A 341 4.33 -5.56 25.90
N ALA A 342 4.41 -6.63 25.09
CA ALA A 342 3.81 -7.91 25.40
C ALA A 342 4.34 -8.47 26.74
N SER A 343 3.51 -9.19 27.49
CA SER A 343 3.94 -9.83 28.74
C SER A 343 5.09 -10.82 28.50
N GLU A 344 6.11 -10.79 29.36
CA GLU A 344 7.20 -11.78 29.36
C GLU A 344 6.64 -13.18 29.62
N ASP A 345 6.78 -14.06 28.63
CA ASP A 345 6.40 -15.46 28.72
C ASP A 345 7.54 -16.28 28.13
N LYS A 346 8.29 -16.92 29.03
CA LYS A 346 9.49 -17.70 28.68
C LYS A 346 9.17 -18.86 27.73
N GLU A 347 7.96 -19.40 27.78
CA GLU A 347 7.54 -20.48 26.89
C GLU A 347 7.20 -19.95 25.50
N LEU A 348 6.56 -18.77 25.42
CA LEU A 348 6.35 -18.07 24.14
C LEU A 348 7.67 -17.66 23.50
N ASP A 349 8.58 -17.02 24.23
CA ASP A 349 9.87 -16.57 23.69
C ASP A 349 10.74 -17.76 23.21
N SER A 350 10.63 -18.90 23.91
CA SER A 350 11.24 -20.17 23.49
C SER A 350 10.64 -20.68 22.17
N ARG A 351 9.31 -20.72 22.04
CA ARG A 351 8.63 -21.07 20.77
C ARG A 351 9.04 -20.12 19.65
N THR A 352 9.05 -18.82 19.91
CA THR A 352 9.45 -17.78 18.94
C THR A 352 10.86 -18.01 18.42
N PHE A 353 11.80 -18.28 19.32
CA PHE A 353 13.20 -18.55 18.98
C PHE A 353 13.32 -19.76 18.04
N PHE A 354 12.67 -20.88 18.37
CA PHE A 354 12.75 -22.10 17.56
C PHE A 354 12.03 -22.00 16.20
N TYR A 355 10.94 -21.25 16.13
CA TYR A 355 10.16 -21.06 14.90
C TYR A 355 10.85 -20.15 13.86
N GLY A 356 11.79 -19.30 14.30
CA GLY A 356 12.55 -18.40 13.42
C GLY A 356 13.29 -19.16 12.31
N ILE A 357 14.07 -20.18 12.68
CA ILE A 357 14.89 -20.96 11.73
C ILE A 357 14.05 -21.62 10.65
N TYR A 358 12.89 -22.18 11.02
CA TYR A 358 12.02 -22.88 10.08
C TYR A 358 11.64 -21.97 8.89
N ASN A 359 11.29 -20.71 9.17
CA ASN A 359 10.93 -19.78 8.11
C ASN A 359 12.16 -19.33 7.33
N GLN A 360 13.28 -19.05 8.00
CA GLN A 360 14.49 -18.60 7.32
C GLN A 360 15.00 -19.67 6.33
N LEU A 361 15.08 -20.94 6.74
CA LEU A 361 15.49 -22.02 5.82
C LEU A 361 14.48 -22.26 4.69
N ALA A 362 13.18 -22.04 4.94
CA ALA A 362 12.16 -22.15 3.90
C ALA A 362 12.29 -21.02 2.86
N ASP A 363 12.59 -19.80 3.31
CA ASP A 363 12.78 -18.62 2.48
C ASP A 363 14.11 -18.72 1.70
N ASP A 364 15.23 -19.07 2.36
CA ASP A 364 16.53 -19.31 1.70
C ASP A 364 16.44 -20.42 0.63
N PHE A 365 15.67 -21.49 0.88
CA PHE A 365 15.47 -22.54 -0.13
C PHE A 365 14.65 -22.02 -1.32
N ALA A 366 13.66 -21.18 -1.03
CA ALA A 366 12.84 -20.59 -2.07
C ALA A 366 13.73 -19.70 -2.96
N ASP A 367 14.49 -18.79 -2.36
CA ASP A 367 15.17 -17.72 -3.07
C ASP A 367 16.63 -18.07 -3.43
N MET A 368 17.04 -19.31 -3.17
CA MET A 368 18.36 -19.90 -3.45
C MET A 368 18.99 -19.51 -4.79
N PHE A 369 18.22 -19.47 -5.90
CA PHE A 369 18.78 -19.11 -7.20
C PHE A 369 19.04 -17.61 -7.36
N ASP A 370 18.17 -16.79 -6.77
CA ASP A 370 18.31 -15.33 -6.75
C ASP A 370 19.51 -14.98 -5.83
N ASP A 371 19.57 -15.57 -4.64
CA ASP A 371 20.71 -15.45 -3.71
C ASP A 371 22.04 -15.88 -4.33
N LEU A 372 22.04 -16.98 -5.11
CA LEU A 372 23.23 -17.47 -5.80
C LEU A 372 23.70 -16.48 -6.88
N GLN A 373 22.76 -15.85 -7.57
CA GLN A 373 23.06 -14.83 -8.59
C GLN A 373 23.67 -13.58 -7.94
N ASP A 374 23.17 -13.20 -6.76
CA ASP A 374 23.64 -12.03 -6.00
C ASP A 374 24.93 -12.32 -5.20
N GLY A 375 25.36 -13.59 -5.18
CA GLY A 375 26.56 -14.03 -4.48
C GLY A 375 26.40 -14.13 -2.97
N ALA A 376 25.16 -14.12 -2.47
CA ALA A 376 24.84 -14.23 -1.06
C ALA A 376 25.23 -15.61 -0.49
N VAL A 377 25.78 -15.62 0.72
CA VAL A 377 26.24 -16.84 1.39
C VAL A 377 25.16 -17.33 2.36
N THR A 378 24.26 -18.18 1.85
CA THR A 378 23.26 -18.89 2.65
C THR A 378 23.68 -20.36 2.83
N PRO A 379 23.09 -21.09 3.80
CA PRO A 379 23.33 -22.52 3.91
C PRO A 379 23.06 -23.29 2.60
N TYR A 380 22.09 -22.85 1.80
CA TYR A 380 21.75 -23.46 0.52
C TYR A 380 22.73 -23.11 -0.60
N THR A 381 23.09 -21.83 -0.78
CA THR A 381 24.03 -21.43 -1.85
C THR A 381 25.43 -21.99 -1.60
N TYR A 382 25.87 -22.00 -0.33
CA TYR A 382 27.17 -22.53 0.06
C TYR A 382 27.25 -24.06 -0.15
N TYR A 383 26.23 -24.80 0.29
CA TYR A 383 26.16 -26.25 0.07
C TYR A 383 26.15 -26.57 -1.42
N LEU A 384 25.32 -25.87 -2.21
CA LEU A 384 25.24 -26.08 -3.65
C LEU A 384 26.62 -25.93 -4.32
N LYS A 385 27.41 -24.94 -3.91
CA LYS A 385 28.75 -24.69 -4.46
C LYS A 385 29.80 -25.72 -4.04
N TYR A 386 29.80 -26.17 -2.78
CA TYR A 386 30.92 -26.91 -2.20
C TYR A 386 30.65 -28.38 -1.85
N HIS A 387 29.40 -28.86 -1.90
CA HIS A 387 29.03 -30.22 -1.45
C HIS A 387 29.81 -31.37 -2.11
N GLU A 388 30.28 -31.22 -3.35
CA GLU A 388 31.10 -32.24 -4.04
C GLU A 388 32.52 -32.33 -3.47
N THR A 389 33.03 -31.24 -2.89
CA THR A 389 34.42 -31.12 -2.41
C THR A 389 34.55 -31.15 -0.89
N ARG A 390 33.47 -30.83 -0.16
CA ARG A 390 33.42 -30.73 1.29
C ARG A 390 32.36 -31.69 1.85
N SER A 391 32.80 -32.87 2.30
CA SER A 391 31.90 -33.90 2.86
C SER A 391 31.43 -33.62 4.28
N ASP A 392 32.04 -32.65 4.96
CA ASP A 392 31.70 -32.22 6.33
C ASP A 392 30.53 -31.23 6.37
N LEU A 393 30.06 -30.74 5.22
CA LEU A 393 28.94 -29.79 5.17
C LEU A 393 27.63 -30.48 5.51
N ILE A 394 26.87 -29.83 6.39
CA ILE A 394 25.51 -30.23 6.70
C ILE A 394 24.62 -29.88 5.53
N ASN A 395 23.86 -30.87 5.06
CA ASN A 395 22.84 -30.65 4.05
C ASN A 395 21.71 -29.78 4.62
N PRO A 396 21.48 -28.56 4.11
CA PRO A 396 20.49 -27.63 4.65
C PRO A 396 19.04 -28.14 4.51
N PHE A 397 18.77 -29.03 3.55
CA PHE A 397 17.47 -29.66 3.42
C PHE A 397 17.21 -30.71 4.50
N GLU A 398 18.23 -31.45 4.93
CA GLU A 398 18.11 -32.35 6.09
C GLU A 398 17.97 -31.56 7.38
N MET A 399 18.70 -30.45 7.52
CA MET A 399 18.55 -29.51 8.63
C MET A 399 17.12 -28.94 8.68
N TYR A 400 16.55 -28.51 7.55
CA TYR A 400 15.18 -28.01 7.47
C TYR A 400 14.14 -29.01 8.00
N TRP A 401 14.21 -30.28 7.59
CA TRP A 401 13.32 -31.32 8.11
C TRP A 401 13.58 -31.65 9.59
N THR A 402 14.83 -31.53 10.04
CA THR A 402 15.16 -31.69 11.46
C THR A 402 14.56 -30.58 12.31
N VAL A 403 14.61 -29.33 11.83
CA VAL A 403 13.93 -28.21 12.49
C VAL A 403 12.41 -28.44 12.56
N ILE A 404 11.79 -28.93 11.48
CA ILE A 404 10.37 -29.30 11.48
C ILE A 404 10.06 -30.37 12.55
N SER A 405 10.87 -31.43 12.59
CA SER A 405 10.69 -32.51 13.58
C SER A 405 10.85 -32.00 15.01
N ASN A 406 11.87 -31.18 15.27
CA ASN A 406 12.09 -30.55 16.56
C ASN A 406 10.93 -29.63 16.97
N LEU A 407 10.41 -28.83 16.04
CA LEU A 407 9.24 -27.99 16.28
C LEU A 407 8.02 -28.83 16.68
N ILE A 408 7.72 -29.89 15.94
CA ILE A 408 6.57 -30.74 16.21
C ILE A 408 6.71 -31.43 17.57
N HIS A 409 7.81 -32.13 17.81
CA HIS A 409 7.92 -33.02 18.98
C HIS A 409 8.41 -32.34 20.25
N ASN A 410 9.37 -31.43 20.14
CA ASN A 410 10.05 -30.85 21.31
C ASN A 410 9.50 -29.46 21.68
N VAL A 411 8.97 -28.71 20.71
CA VAL A 411 8.44 -27.36 20.94
C VAL A 411 6.93 -27.35 21.15
N TYR A 412 6.20 -28.10 20.32
CA TYR A 412 4.73 -28.21 20.39
C TYR A 412 4.23 -29.56 20.91
N ASN A 413 5.12 -30.35 21.53
CA ASN A 413 4.76 -31.58 22.27
C ASN A 413 3.94 -32.60 21.46
N SER A 414 4.23 -32.73 20.17
CA SER A 414 3.53 -33.61 19.23
C SER A 414 2.02 -33.34 19.10
N ASP A 415 1.59 -32.09 19.30
CA ASP A 415 0.20 -31.69 19.06
C ASP A 415 -0.23 -31.99 17.61
N ARG A 416 -1.37 -32.67 17.46
CA ARG A 416 -1.82 -33.20 16.17
C ARG A 416 -2.15 -32.09 15.18
N LYS A 417 -2.81 -31.01 15.63
CA LYS A 417 -3.21 -29.89 14.76
C LYS A 417 -1.97 -29.10 14.32
N THR A 418 -1.03 -28.88 15.24
CA THR A 418 0.27 -28.24 14.97
C THR A 418 1.06 -29.03 13.93
N CYS A 419 1.18 -30.34 14.11
CA CYS A 419 1.84 -31.22 13.13
C CYS A 419 1.21 -31.09 11.74
N GLU A 420 -0.13 -31.12 11.68
CA GLU A 420 -0.88 -30.98 10.44
C GLU A 420 -0.60 -29.63 9.73
N VAL A 421 -0.65 -28.53 10.47
CA VAL A 421 -0.41 -27.18 9.92
C VAL A 421 1.03 -26.98 9.45
N ILE A 422 2.03 -27.45 10.21
CA ILE A 422 3.45 -27.33 9.83
C ILE A 422 3.75 -28.15 8.57
N LEU A 423 3.26 -29.39 8.51
CA LEU A 423 3.43 -30.25 7.32
C LEU A 423 2.71 -29.67 6.10
N ASP A 424 1.49 -29.16 6.25
CA ASP A 424 0.77 -28.46 5.18
C ASP A 424 1.61 -27.29 4.65
N ARG A 425 2.19 -26.49 5.55
CA ARG A 425 3.01 -25.34 5.16
C ARG A 425 4.27 -25.76 4.41
N ALA A 426 4.98 -26.76 4.92
CA ALA A 426 6.20 -27.28 4.29
C ALA A 426 5.92 -27.84 2.90
N ILE A 427 4.87 -28.65 2.75
CA ILE A 427 4.50 -29.24 1.45
C ILE A 427 4.01 -28.17 0.48
N ASN A 428 3.22 -27.20 0.94
CA ASN A 428 2.81 -26.08 0.11
C ASN A 428 4.01 -25.24 -0.37
N GLY A 429 5.01 -25.03 0.49
CA GLY A 429 6.29 -24.41 0.11
C GLY A 429 6.95 -25.13 -1.08
N LEU A 430 7.15 -26.44 -0.95
CA LEU A 430 7.77 -27.26 -2.00
C LEU A 430 6.95 -27.33 -3.29
N LYS A 431 5.61 -27.38 -3.20
CA LYS A 431 4.72 -27.36 -4.37
C LYS A 431 4.88 -26.06 -5.15
N ARG A 432 4.85 -24.92 -4.47
CA ARG A 432 5.02 -23.61 -5.10
C ARG A 432 6.42 -23.41 -5.67
N TYR A 433 7.45 -23.87 -4.95
CA TYR A 433 8.81 -23.86 -5.47
C TYR A 433 8.90 -24.64 -6.79
N LYS A 434 8.35 -25.87 -6.84
CA LYS A 434 8.26 -26.68 -8.05
C LYS A 434 7.50 -26.00 -9.18
N GLU A 435 6.40 -25.31 -8.88
CA GLU A 435 5.64 -24.53 -9.86
C GLU A 435 6.46 -23.35 -10.41
N ARG A 436 7.23 -22.65 -9.56
CA ARG A 436 8.09 -21.51 -9.95
C ARG A 436 9.26 -21.93 -10.83
N VAL A 437 10.04 -22.93 -10.40
CA VAL A 437 11.29 -23.32 -11.10
C VAL A 437 11.06 -24.36 -12.21
N GLY A 438 9.86 -24.96 -12.27
CA GLY A 438 9.53 -26.03 -13.20
C GLY A 438 9.97 -27.41 -12.72
N THR A 439 9.32 -28.46 -13.24
CA THR A 439 9.52 -29.85 -12.76
C THR A 439 10.94 -30.38 -13.00
N LYS A 440 11.59 -29.98 -14.10
CA LYS A 440 12.95 -30.44 -14.42
C LYS A 440 13.96 -29.92 -13.39
N THR A 441 14.06 -28.59 -13.26
CA THR A 441 14.94 -27.91 -12.30
C THR A 441 14.67 -28.37 -10.88
N TYR A 442 13.40 -28.50 -10.50
CA TYR A 442 13.02 -29.01 -9.18
C TYR A 442 13.58 -30.41 -8.91
N ASN A 443 13.51 -31.33 -9.88
CA ASN A 443 14.04 -32.68 -9.72
C ASN A 443 15.58 -32.68 -9.63
N GLU A 444 16.26 -31.79 -10.35
CA GLU A 444 17.72 -31.62 -10.28
C GLU A 444 18.13 -31.13 -8.89
N VAL A 445 17.49 -30.07 -8.38
CA VAL A 445 17.68 -29.53 -7.02
C VAL A 445 17.44 -30.61 -5.96
N MET A 446 16.33 -31.35 -6.06
CA MET A 446 16.02 -32.44 -5.14
C MET A 446 16.97 -33.64 -5.26
N GLY A 447 17.60 -33.82 -6.43
CA GLY A 447 18.66 -34.82 -6.63
C GLY A 447 19.90 -34.54 -5.79
N ILE A 448 20.21 -33.25 -5.56
CA ILE A 448 21.32 -32.80 -4.72
C ILE A 448 20.91 -32.85 -3.25
N PHE A 449 19.88 -32.08 -2.89
CA PHE A 449 19.53 -31.81 -1.50
C PHE A 449 18.81 -32.97 -0.79
N ALA A 450 18.15 -33.88 -1.51
CA ALA A 450 17.42 -34.99 -0.89
C ALA A 450 18.06 -36.36 -1.15
N SER A 451 19.35 -36.39 -1.46
CA SER A 451 20.15 -37.58 -1.75
C SER A 451 20.43 -38.45 -0.52
N GLY A 452 20.54 -37.85 0.68
CA GLY A 452 20.97 -38.54 1.90
C GLY A 452 19.97 -39.55 2.48
N ASN A 453 18.69 -39.53 2.05
CA ASN A 453 17.71 -40.57 2.34
C ASN A 453 16.69 -40.75 1.19
N PRO A 454 16.94 -41.67 0.23
CA PRO A 454 16.06 -41.86 -0.92
C PRO A 454 14.64 -42.30 -0.58
N THR A 455 14.46 -43.06 0.51
CA THR A 455 13.13 -43.55 0.94
C THR A 455 12.28 -42.41 1.48
N PHE A 456 12.86 -41.58 2.35
CA PHE A 456 12.20 -40.40 2.89
C PHE A 456 11.92 -39.37 1.77
N ASN A 457 12.88 -39.12 0.88
CA ASN A 457 12.66 -38.24 -0.26
C ASN A 457 11.49 -38.71 -1.14
N LYS A 458 11.40 -40.02 -1.47
CA LYS A 458 10.26 -40.57 -2.22
C LYS A 458 8.92 -40.28 -1.53
N LEU A 459 8.89 -40.30 -0.19
CA LEU A 459 7.71 -39.95 0.59
C LEU A 459 7.34 -38.46 0.39
N ILE A 460 8.30 -37.55 0.56
CA ILE A 460 8.13 -36.10 0.33
C ILE A 460 7.67 -35.81 -1.10
N GLN A 461 8.35 -36.39 -2.10
CA GLN A 461 7.97 -36.20 -3.51
C GLN A 461 6.56 -36.69 -3.81
N ASN A 462 6.13 -37.77 -3.14
CA ASN A 462 4.76 -38.25 -3.27
C ASN A 462 3.75 -37.28 -2.62
N MET A 463 4.09 -36.64 -1.49
CA MET A 463 3.28 -35.58 -0.89
C MET A 463 3.17 -34.38 -1.82
N VAL A 464 4.30 -33.84 -2.29
CA VAL A 464 4.33 -32.69 -3.22
C VAL A 464 3.48 -32.95 -4.47
N ARG A 465 3.50 -34.17 -5.00
CA ARG A 465 2.72 -34.55 -6.18
C ARG A 465 1.22 -34.73 -5.91
N LYS A 466 0.85 -35.35 -4.78
CA LYS A 466 -0.53 -35.85 -4.56
C LYS A 466 -1.34 -35.08 -3.53
N ALA A 467 -0.70 -34.32 -2.66
CA ALA A 467 -1.38 -33.57 -1.61
C ALA A 467 -2.39 -32.60 -2.23
N ASP A 468 -3.65 -32.70 -1.80
CA ASP A 468 -4.66 -31.68 -2.03
C ASP A 468 -4.84 -30.87 -0.74
N ASP A 469 -5.47 -29.71 -0.86
CA ASP A 469 -5.85 -28.89 0.30
C ASP A 469 -4.66 -28.58 1.21
N VAL A 470 -3.59 -27.98 0.69
CA VAL A 470 -2.44 -27.47 1.49
C VAL A 470 -2.22 -25.97 1.31
N ASP A 471 -3.09 -25.30 0.55
CA ASP A 471 -2.96 -23.87 0.28
C ASP A 471 -3.31 -23.03 1.52
N PHE A 472 -2.79 -21.79 1.58
CA PHE A 472 -3.00 -20.86 2.70
C PHE A 472 -3.48 -19.50 2.20
N LEU A 473 -4.29 -18.82 3.02
CA LEU A 473 -4.88 -17.51 2.74
C LEU A 473 -3.83 -16.40 2.66
N ASP A 474 -2.79 -16.43 3.49
CA ASP A 474 -1.74 -15.39 3.49
C ASP A 474 -1.07 -15.26 2.12
N LYS A 475 -0.79 -16.39 1.46
CA LYS A 475 -0.21 -16.41 0.11
C LYS A 475 -1.21 -15.96 -0.95
N LEU A 476 -2.48 -16.38 -0.83
CA LEU A 476 -3.54 -15.97 -1.76
C LEU A 476 -3.78 -14.45 -1.68
N LEU A 477 -3.88 -13.90 -0.47
CA LEU A 477 -4.03 -12.46 -0.23
C LEU A 477 -2.83 -11.68 -0.76
N ARG A 478 -1.62 -12.14 -0.48
CA ARG A 478 -0.40 -11.51 -0.99
C ARG A 478 -0.37 -11.49 -2.51
N ASP A 479 -0.62 -12.62 -3.17
CA ASP A 479 -0.62 -12.70 -4.63
C ASP A 479 -1.76 -11.85 -5.24
N HIS A 480 -2.92 -11.77 -4.57
CA HIS A 480 -4.03 -10.89 -4.95
C HIS A 480 -3.68 -9.41 -4.79
N MET A 481 -3.07 -9.01 -3.68
CA MET A 481 -2.59 -7.65 -3.42
C MET A 481 -1.54 -7.24 -4.45
N ILE A 482 -0.57 -8.10 -4.77
CA ILE A 482 0.43 -7.83 -5.83
C ILE A 482 -0.28 -7.59 -7.17
N THR A 483 -1.30 -8.38 -7.48
CA THR A 483 -2.08 -8.21 -8.71
C THR A 483 -2.85 -6.88 -8.71
N ILE A 484 -3.47 -6.50 -7.58
CA ILE A 484 -4.15 -5.20 -7.43
C ILE A 484 -3.16 -4.06 -7.62
N LEU A 485 -2.05 -4.04 -6.88
CA LEU A 485 -1.04 -2.98 -6.95
C LEU A 485 -0.46 -2.83 -8.36
N LYS A 486 -0.17 -3.96 -9.03
CA LYS A 486 0.31 -3.95 -10.40
C LYS A 486 -0.73 -3.38 -11.37
N ASN A 487 -2.00 -3.79 -11.24
CA ASN A 487 -3.08 -3.28 -12.08
C ASN A 487 -3.32 -1.78 -11.81
N GLU A 488 -3.38 -1.35 -10.55
CA GLU A 488 -3.52 0.05 -10.18
C GLU A 488 -2.38 0.90 -10.73
N ARG A 489 -1.13 0.39 -10.74
CA ARG A 489 0.00 1.06 -11.37
C ARG A 489 -0.18 1.22 -12.88
N ILE A 490 -0.54 0.14 -13.58
CA ILE A 490 -0.78 0.17 -15.03
C ILE A 490 -1.91 1.16 -15.34
N GLU A 491 -3.03 1.07 -14.62
CA GLU A 491 -4.17 1.96 -14.82
C GLU A 491 -3.83 3.42 -14.49
N LYS A 492 -2.99 3.68 -13.47
CA LYS A 492 -2.48 5.03 -13.15
C LYS A 492 -1.58 5.58 -14.25
N GLU A 493 -0.68 4.77 -14.80
CA GLU A 493 0.17 5.16 -15.93
C GLU A 493 -0.67 5.44 -17.19
N GLU A 494 -1.66 4.60 -17.48
CA GLU A 494 -2.64 4.80 -18.54
C GLU A 494 -3.48 6.07 -18.32
N PHE A 495 -3.92 6.34 -17.10
CA PHE A 495 -4.64 7.55 -16.71
C PHE A 495 -3.82 8.81 -16.99
N ILE A 496 -2.56 8.85 -16.53
CA ILE A 496 -1.67 10.00 -16.76
C ILE A 496 -1.43 10.21 -18.26
N ASN A 497 -1.15 9.15 -19.00
CA ASN A 497 -0.93 9.22 -20.45
C ASN A 497 -2.19 9.68 -21.20
N THR A 498 -3.36 9.20 -20.77
CA THR A 498 -4.66 9.61 -21.32
C THR A 498 -4.92 11.09 -21.08
N ILE A 499 -4.71 11.59 -19.85
CA ILE A 499 -4.83 13.02 -19.54
C ILE A 499 -3.90 13.85 -20.42
N LYS A 500 -2.64 13.47 -20.55
CA LYS A 500 -1.66 14.20 -21.38
C LYS A 500 -2.08 14.26 -22.85
N LYS A 501 -2.49 13.12 -23.41
CA LYS A 501 -2.95 13.01 -24.80
C LYS A 501 -4.21 13.86 -25.04
N LEU A 502 -5.23 13.69 -24.21
CA LEU A 502 -6.49 14.42 -24.35
C LEU A 502 -6.29 15.93 -24.15
N ARG A 503 -5.42 16.34 -23.22
CA ARG A 503 -5.07 17.75 -23.04
C ARG A 503 -4.52 18.37 -24.32
N HIS A 504 -3.63 17.67 -25.02
CA HIS A 504 -3.10 18.13 -26.30
C HIS A 504 -4.20 18.27 -27.34
N GLN A 505 -5.02 17.23 -27.53
CA GLN A 505 -6.11 17.23 -28.50
C GLN A 505 -7.14 18.33 -28.21
N ILE A 506 -7.46 18.57 -26.94
CA ILE A 506 -8.36 19.65 -26.52
C ILE A 506 -7.73 21.00 -26.84
N ASN A 507 -6.45 21.21 -26.52
CA ASN A 507 -5.78 22.48 -26.83
C ASN A 507 -5.78 22.78 -28.34
N ASP A 508 -5.67 21.76 -29.20
CA ASP A 508 -5.70 21.93 -30.66
C ASP A 508 -7.05 22.45 -31.19
N ILE A 509 -8.16 22.15 -30.49
CA ILE A 509 -9.52 22.53 -30.93
C ILE A 509 -10.07 23.79 -30.24
N LEU A 510 -9.44 24.29 -29.18
CA LEU A 510 -9.96 25.42 -28.39
C LEU A 510 -9.83 26.79 -29.09
N ASN A 511 -8.96 26.91 -30.09
CA ASN A 511 -8.70 28.19 -30.73
C ASN A 511 -9.94 28.70 -31.48
N ILE A 512 -10.37 29.92 -31.18
CA ILE A 512 -11.49 30.58 -31.86
C ILE A 512 -10.95 31.24 -33.14
N PRO A 513 -11.39 30.81 -34.33
CA PRO A 513 -10.86 31.34 -35.59
C PRO A 513 -11.32 32.79 -35.82
N LYS A 514 -10.44 33.59 -36.43
CA LYS A 514 -10.78 34.92 -36.97
C LYS A 514 -11.35 34.77 -38.37
N THR A 515 -12.49 35.38 -38.64
CA THR A 515 -13.12 35.40 -39.97
C THR A 515 -12.56 36.57 -40.79
N GLU A 516 -12.31 36.39 -42.09
CA GLU A 516 -11.67 37.39 -42.98
C GLU A 516 -12.43 38.74 -43.12
N ASN A 517 -13.66 38.86 -42.61
CA ASN A 517 -14.52 40.06 -42.71
C ASN A 517 -14.92 40.66 -41.34
N MET A 518 -14.14 40.46 -40.29
CA MET A 518 -14.47 40.91 -38.92
C MET A 518 -14.11 42.39 -38.68
N PHE A 519 -14.89 43.09 -37.85
CA PHE A 519 -14.56 44.47 -37.43
C PHE A 519 -13.40 44.47 -36.42
N LEU A 520 -12.56 45.52 -36.42
CA LEU A 520 -11.38 45.64 -35.53
C LEU A 520 -11.69 45.40 -34.03
N THR A 521 -12.88 45.79 -33.56
CA THR A 521 -13.31 45.58 -32.17
C THR A 521 -13.67 44.12 -31.85
N GLU A 522 -14.15 43.36 -32.85
CA GLU A 522 -14.40 41.92 -32.70
C GLU A 522 -13.09 41.13 -32.69
N GLU A 523 -12.07 41.57 -33.46
CA GLU A 523 -10.73 40.97 -33.42
C GLU A 523 -10.11 41.06 -32.02
N GLN A 524 -10.23 42.20 -31.33
CA GLN A 524 -9.66 42.39 -30.01
C GLN A 524 -10.27 41.45 -28.95
N ILE A 525 -11.59 41.22 -28.99
CA ILE A 525 -12.27 40.30 -28.05
C ILE A 525 -11.85 38.85 -28.32
N ILE A 526 -11.71 38.46 -29.60
CA ILE A 526 -11.24 37.12 -29.97
C ILE A 526 -9.79 36.91 -29.51
N ASP A 527 -8.92 37.91 -29.68
CA ASP A 527 -7.55 37.85 -29.20
C ASP A 527 -7.46 37.73 -27.68
N ALA A 528 -8.29 38.47 -26.94
CA ALA A 528 -8.38 38.35 -25.49
C ALA A 528 -8.92 36.97 -25.04
N ALA A 529 -9.92 36.44 -25.76
CA ALA A 529 -10.46 35.10 -25.50
C ALA A 529 -9.40 34.02 -25.73
N ASN A 530 -8.75 34.02 -26.89
CA ASN A 530 -7.70 33.07 -27.24
C ASN A 530 -6.50 33.20 -26.30
N TYR A 531 -6.10 34.41 -25.89
CA TYR A 531 -5.05 34.60 -24.91
C TYR A 531 -5.33 33.86 -23.59
N SER A 532 -6.59 33.90 -23.11
CA SER A 532 -7.01 33.21 -21.88
C SER A 532 -7.09 31.69 -22.07
N LEU A 533 -7.52 31.25 -23.25
CA LEU A 533 -7.62 29.84 -23.61
C LEU A 533 -6.24 29.19 -23.78
N GLU A 534 -5.28 29.89 -24.39
CA GLU A 534 -3.90 29.43 -24.61
C GLU A 534 -3.10 29.22 -23.30
N GLY A 535 -3.49 29.90 -22.22
CA GLY A 535 -2.81 29.75 -20.93
C GLY A 535 -2.79 28.30 -20.43
N GLU A 536 -1.73 27.91 -19.69
CA GLU A 536 -1.54 26.53 -19.23
C GLU A 536 -2.67 26.08 -18.29
N GLY A 537 -3.66 25.36 -18.84
CA GLY A 537 -4.79 24.80 -18.10
C GLY A 537 -4.66 23.28 -17.88
N LYS A 538 -5.12 22.79 -16.72
CA LYS A 538 -5.19 21.34 -16.44
C LYS A 538 -6.20 20.61 -17.38
N ARG A 539 -7.18 21.34 -17.93
CA ARG A 539 -8.28 20.88 -18.83
C ARG A 539 -9.13 19.73 -18.26
N LEU A 540 -9.28 19.67 -16.93
CA LEU A 540 -9.94 18.53 -16.28
C LEU A 540 -11.41 18.36 -16.71
N ARG A 541 -12.18 19.45 -16.80
CA ARG A 541 -13.60 19.41 -17.19
C ARG A 541 -13.82 18.80 -18.58
N PRO A 542 -13.22 19.32 -19.67
CA PRO A 542 -13.37 18.70 -20.99
C PRO A 542 -12.75 17.30 -21.06
N ILE A 543 -11.67 17.00 -20.35
CA ILE A 543 -11.10 15.64 -20.30
C ILE A 543 -12.10 14.64 -19.70
N VAL A 544 -12.74 15.01 -18.59
CA VAL A 544 -13.77 14.18 -17.93
C VAL A 544 -14.97 13.98 -18.86
N ALA A 545 -15.41 15.03 -19.56
CA ALA A 545 -16.52 14.95 -20.49
C ALA A 545 -16.20 14.07 -21.71
N TRP A 546 -14.98 14.15 -22.24
CA TRP A 546 -14.51 13.27 -23.29
C TRP A 546 -14.49 11.81 -22.82
N PHE A 547 -13.96 11.54 -21.62
CA PHE A 547 -13.93 10.18 -21.08
C PHE A 547 -15.34 9.61 -20.92
N MET A 548 -16.26 10.39 -20.33
CA MET A 548 -17.64 9.94 -20.16
C MET A 548 -18.32 9.70 -21.50
N GLY A 549 -18.26 10.65 -22.42
CA GLY A 549 -18.89 10.51 -23.74
C GLY A 549 -18.31 9.36 -24.55
N VAL A 550 -17.00 9.34 -24.74
CA VAL A 550 -16.34 8.41 -25.67
C VAL A 550 -16.13 7.03 -25.03
N ASN A 551 -15.54 6.97 -23.85
CA ASN A 551 -15.16 5.68 -23.24
C ASN A 551 -16.32 5.03 -22.48
N ALA A 552 -17.11 5.80 -21.73
CA ALA A 552 -18.19 5.23 -20.92
C ALA A 552 -19.49 5.04 -21.73
N TYR A 553 -19.83 5.98 -22.62
CA TYR A 553 -21.03 5.94 -23.44
C TYR A 553 -20.82 5.48 -24.89
N GLY A 554 -19.58 5.41 -25.38
CA GLY A 554 -19.31 4.99 -26.76
C GLY A 554 -19.69 6.02 -27.82
N LEU A 555 -19.85 7.30 -27.44
CA LEU A 555 -20.09 8.39 -28.39
C LEU A 555 -18.86 8.62 -29.27
N ASN A 556 -19.07 9.09 -30.49
CA ASN A 556 -17.97 9.38 -31.40
C ASN A 556 -17.17 10.61 -30.91
N SER A 557 -15.85 10.49 -30.89
CA SER A 557 -14.96 11.56 -30.44
C SER A 557 -15.14 12.87 -31.20
N SER A 558 -15.40 12.83 -32.51
CA SER A 558 -15.58 14.06 -33.30
C SER A 558 -16.95 14.72 -33.06
N GLU A 559 -17.95 13.96 -32.65
CA GLU A 559 -19.31 14.45 -32.41
C GLU A 559 -19.40 15.21 -31.08
N ILE A 560 -18.56 14.85 -30.09
CA ILE A 560 -18.54 15.49 -28.78
C ILE A 560 -17.66 16.75 -28.71
N GLU A 561 -16.82 17.02 -29.71
CA GLU A 561 -15.89 18.17 -29.71
C GLU A 561 -16.56 19.52 -29.35
N PRO A 562 -17.76 19.87 -29.90
CA PRO A 562 -18.44 21.10 -29.50
C PRO A 562 -18.77 21.16 -28.01
N LEU A 563 -19.13 20.03 -27.39
CA LEU A 563 -19.37 19.96 -25.95
C LEU A 563 -18.08 20.23 -25.15
N LEU A 564 -16.94 19.72 -25.60
CA LEU A 564 -15.65 19.92 -24.92
C LEU A 564 -15.24 21.40 -24.94
N LYS A 565 -15.36 22.04 -26.11
CA LYS A 565 -15.13 23.48 -26.28
C LYS A 565 -16.06 24.28 -25.37
N SER A 566 -17.35 23.94 -25.37
CA SER A 566 -18.35 24.60 -24.53
C SER A 566 -17.98 24.59 -23.04
N LEU A 567 -17.58 23.44 -22.49
CA LEU A 567 -17.19 23.32 -21.09
C LEU A 567 -15.97 24.17 -20.73
N GLU A 568 -14.94 24.18 -21.58
CA GLU A 568 -13.73 24.98 -21.32
C GLU A 568 -13.96 26.48 -21.55
N TYR A 569 -14.81 26.86 -22.51
CA TYR A 569 -15.21 28.26 -22.71
C TYR A 569 -15.98 28.79 -21.50
N MET A 570 -16.95 28.03 -20.97
CA MET A 570 -17.66 28.40 -19.74
C MET A 570 -16.73 28.49 -18.54
N HIS A 571 -15.81 27.53 -18.38
CA HIS A 571 -14.84 27.58 -17.29
C HIS A 571 -13.89 28.77 -17.41
N THR A 572 -13.40 29.07 -18.63
CA THR A 572 -12.50 30.20 -18.85
C THR A 572 -13.23 31.52 -18.64
N ALA A 573 -14.49 31.63 -19.07
CA ALA A 573 -15.34 32.78 -18.77
C ALA A 573 -15.51 32.99 -17.26
N SER A 574 -15.76 31.93 -16.49
CA SER A 574 -15.91 32.03 -15.05
C SER A 574 -14.64 32.56 -14.38
N LEU A 575 -13.46 32.10 -14.81
CA LEU A 575 -12.17 32.59 -14.29
C LEU A 575 -11.92 34.06 -14.63
N ILE A 576 -12.27 34.50 -15.84
CA ILE A 576 -12.11 35.90 -16.24
C ILE A 576 -12.93 36.83 -15.34
N PHE A 577 -14.17 36.45 -15.02
CA PHE A 577 -15.01 37.23 -14.10
C PHE A 577 -14.51 37.19 -12.65
N ASP A 578 -14.06 36.02 -12.19
CA ASP A 578 -13.47 35.81 -10.85
C ASP A 578 -12.22 36.68 -10.64
N ASP A 579 -11.39 36.82 -11.68
CA ASP A 579 -10.15 37.58 -11.65
C ASP A 579 -10.36 39.11 -11.55
N LEU A 580 -11.54 39.66 -11.85
CA LEU A 580 -11.77 41.11 -11.92
C LEU A 580 -11.52 41.84 -10.58
N PRO A 581 -11.19 43.15 -10.62
CA PRO A 581 -10.98 43.96 -9.40
C PRO A 581 -12.18 44.00 -8.45
N SER A 582 -13.40 43.79 -8.95
CA SER A 582 -14.62 43.74 -8.16
C SER A 582 -14.84 42.41 -7.43
N GLN A 583 -14.01 41.40 -7.68
CA GLN A 583 -14.10 40.05 -7.12
C GLN A 583 -12.82 39.65 -6.37
N ASP A 584 -11.91 38.90 -7.01
CA ASP A 584 -10.66 38.46 -6.38
C ASP A 584 -9.46 39.34 -6.74
N ASN A 585 -9.59 40.24 -7.71
CA ASN A 585 -8.56 41.20 -8.11
C ASN A 585 -7.20 40.53 -8.37
N ALA A 586 -7.20 39.41 -9.09
CA ALA A 586 -6.01 38.61 -9.32
C ALA A 586 -5.17 39.20 -10.46
N SER A 587 -3.89 39.46 -10.22
CA SER A 587 -2.99 40.00 -11.26
C SER A 587 -2.50 38.96 -12.27
N THR A 588 -2.49 37.67 -11.89
CA THR A 588 -1.98 36.58 -12.73
C THR A 588 -2.86 35.32 -12.65
N ARG A 589 -3.02 34.62 -13.76
CA ARG A 589 -3.75 33.35 -13.89
C ARG A 589 -3.03 32.46 -14.91
N ARG A 590 -2.83 31.17 -14.57
CA ARG A 590 -2.17 30.17 -15.44
C ARG A 590 -0.79 30.65 -15.97
N GLY A 591 0.00 31.27 -15.09
CA GLY A 591 1.33 31.79 -15.42
C GLY A 591 1.36 33.05 -16.30
N ARG A 592 0.20 33.65 -16.63
CA ARG A 592 0.09 34.85 -17.47
C ARG A 592 -0.63 35.98 -16.72
N PRO A 593 -0.38 37.27 -17.04
CA PRO A 593 -1.21 38.37 -16.56
C PRO A 593 -2.70 38.16 -16.89
N THR A 594 -3.59 38.50 -15.96
CA THR A 594 -5.05 38.42 -16.18
C THR A 594 -5.50 39.44 -17.22
N LEU A 595 -6.69 39.23 -17.81
CA LEU A 595 -7.15 40.07 -18.92
C LEU A 595 -7.34 41.55 -18.55
N HIS A 596 -7.76 41.84 -17.31
CA HIS A 596 -7.97 43.21 -16.89
C HIS A 596 -6.64 43.97 -16.69
N GLU A 597 -5.57 43.25 -16.34
CA GLU A 597 -4.21 43.77 -16.28
C GLU A 597 -3.58 43.92 -17.68
N MET A 598 -3.78 42.92 -18.55
CA MET A 598 -3.17 42.89 -19.89
C MET A 598 -3.84 43.86 -20.88
N TYR A 599 -5.17 44.02 -20.77
CA TYR A 599 -5.96 44.85 -21.67
C TYR A 599 -6.67 45.96 -20.90
N SER A 600 -7.86 45.68 -20.38
CA SER A 600 -8.66 46.57 -19.56
C SER A 600 -9.81 45.80 -18.91
N ILE A 601 -10.42 46.39 -17.87
CA ILE A 601 -11.62 45.84 -17.21
C ILE A 601 -12.75 45.61 -18.24
N ALA A 602 -13.02 46.58 -19.12
CA ALA A 602 -14.09 46.48 -20.11
C ALA A 602 -13.85 45.33 -21.10
N VAL A 603 -12.60 45.14 -21.56
CA VAL A 603 -12.25 44.02 -22.45
C VAL A 603 -12.42 42.69 -21.73
N ALA A 604 -12.01 42.59 -20.46
CA ALA A 604 -12.18 41.38 -19.66
C ALA A 604 -13.66 41.01 -19.49
N GLU A 605 -14.51 41.96 -19.10
CA GLU A 605 -15.96 41.75 -18.93
C GLU A 605 -16.63 41.28 -20.23
N LEU A 606 -16.34 41.96 -21.35
CA LEU A 606 -16.89 41.60 -22.66
C LEU A 606 -16.37 40.25 -23.15
N THR A 607 -15.12 39.90 -22.87
CA THR A 607 -14.54 38.60 -23.22
C THR A 607 -15.20 37.46 -22.44
N GLY A 608 -15.46 37.64 -21.15
CA GLY A 608 -16.20 36.67 -20.34
C GLY A 608 -17.62 36.44 -20.86
N LEU A 609 -18.32 37.51 -21.24
CA LEU A 609 -19.65 37.41 -21.86
C LEU A 609 -19.59 36.71 -23.23
N PHE A 610 -18.62 37.09 -24.06
CA PHE A 610 -18.40 36.50 -25.38
C PHE A 610 -18.17 34.98 -25.29
N LEU A 611 -17.27 34.52 -24.41
CA LEU A 611 -17.00 33.10 -24.20
C LEU A 611 -18.23 32.33 -23.71
N THR A 612 -19.06 32.96 -22.87
CA THR A 612 -20.33 32.37 -22.42
C THR A 612 -21.29 32.15 -23.59
N GLN A 613 -21.40 33.12 -24.50
CA GLN A 613 -22.24 32.99 -25.70
C GLN A 613 -21.65 31.97 -26.69
N LYS A 614 -20.32 31.99 -26.89
CA LYS A 614 -19.63 30.99 -27.69
C LYS A 614 -19.85 29.58 -27.16
N ALA A 615 -19.84 29.38 -25.85
CA ALA A 615 -20.14 28.07 -25.28
C ALA A 615 -21.54 27.56 -25.63
N VAL A 616 -22.55 28.44 -25.65
CA VAL A 616 -23.92 28.08 -26.05
C VAL A 616 -24.01 27.82 -27.55
N GLU A 617 -23.29 28.60 -28.38
CA GLU A 617 -23.17 28.36 -29.82
C GLU A 617 -22.58 26.97 -30.12
N GLU A 618 -21.54 26.57 -29.38
CA GLU A 618 -20.95 25.23 -29.49
C GLU A 618 -21.96 24.13 -29.08
N GLN A 619 -22.74 24.33 -28.02
CA GLN A 619 -23.79 23.38 -27.63
C GLN A 619 -24.86 23.25 -28.72
N ALA A 620 -25.28 24.35 -29.33
CA ALA A 620 -26.23 24.36 -30.43
C ALA A 620 -25.66 23.74 -31.73
N SER A 621 -24.33 23.56 -31.80
CA SER A 621 -23.63 22.96 -32.93
C SER A 621 -23.50 21.42 -32.83
N LEU A 622 -24.08 20.80 -31.79
CA LEU A 622 -24.16 19.34 -31.60
C LEU A 622 -25.18 18.68 -32.54
N GLN A 623 -25.06 18.92 -33.85
CA GLN A 623 -26.04 18.55 -34.88
C GLN A 623 -26.22 17.04 -35.10
N GLN A 624 -25.30 16.22 -34.60
CA GLN A 624 -25.33 14.76 -34.73
C GLN A 624 -26.22 14.08 -33.67
N PHE A 625 -26.73 14.84 -32.70
CA PHE A 625 -27.60 14.35 -31.63
C PHE A 625 -29.05 14.79 -31.84
N ASP A 626 -29.99 14.09 -31.19
CA ASP A 626 -31.40 14.48 -31.23
C ASP A 626 -31.62 15.91 -30.72
N SER A 627 -32.44 16.68 -31.44
CA SER A 627 -32.64 18.10 -31.15
C SER A 627 -33.27 18.37 -29.79
N LYS A 628 -34.12 17.47 -29.29
CA LYS A 628 -34.70 17.57 -27.94
C LYS A 628 -33.65 17.25 -26.89
N THR A 629 -32.77 16.29 -27.15
CA THR A 629 -31.62 15.98 -26.29
C THR A 629 -30.65 17.16 -26.18
N VAL A 630 -30.30 17.80 -27.31
CA VAL A 630 -29.47 19.03 -27.32
C VAL A 630 -30.16 20.18 -26.58
N LEU A 631 -31.47 20.38 -26.77
CA LEU A 631 -32.22 21.41 -26.04
C LEU A 631 -32.22 21.16 -24.53
N ASN A 632 -32.36 19.90 -24.10
CA ASN A 632 -32.28 19.54 -22.68
C ASN A 632 -30.87 19.81 -22.11
N LEU A 633 -29.82 19.53 -22.89
CA LEU A 633 -28.43 19.84 -22.51
C LEU A 633 -28.20 21.35 -22.37
N ILE A 634 -28.65 22.16 -23.33
CA ILE A 634 -28.55 23.63 -23.26
C ILE A 634 -29.29 24.15 -22.03
N LYS A 635 -30.51 23.65 -21.77
CA LYS A 635 -31.29 23.99 -20.57
C LYS A 635 -30.52 23.65 -19.29
N TYR A 636 -29.98 22.44 -19.20
CA TYR A 636 -29.18 22.00 -18.05
C TYR A 636 -27.93 22.88 -17.86
N SER A 637 -27.22 23.20 -18.94
CA SER A 637 -26.03 24.05 -18.91
C SER A 637 -26.35 25.47 -18.43
N ALA A 638 -27.44 26.07 -18.92
CA ALA A 638 -27.90 27.38 -18.47
C ALA A 638 -28.28 27.39 -16.98
N GLN A 639 -28.99 26.36 -16.52
CA GLN A 639 -29.33 26.19 -15.09
C GLN A 639 -28.08 26.00 -14.22
N THR A 640 -27.11 25.23 -14.71
CA THR A 640 -25.82 25.00 -14.04
C THR A 640 -25.03 26.30 -13.92
N THR A 641 -24.99 27.10 -14.99
CA THR A 641 -24.34 28.42 -14.97
C THR A 641 -25.01 29.35 -13.96
N ALA A 642 -26.34 29.37 -13.89
CA ALA A 642 -27.07 30.16 -12.89
C ALA A 642 -26.75 29.72 -11.45
N ASN A 643 -26.66 28.42 -11.22
CA ASN A 643 -26.25 27.85 -9.93
C ASN A 643 -24.79 28.17 -9.58
N MET A 644 -23.89 28.20 -10.56
CA MET A 644 -22.50 28.63 -10.36
C MET A 644 -22.42 30.10 -9.94
N CYS A 645 -23.20 30.99 -10.58
CA CYS A 645 -23.32 32.39 -10.15
C CYS A 645 -23.85 32.53 -8.72
N ARG A 646 -24.80 31.66 -8.31
CA ARG A 646 -25.26 31.59 -6.92
C ARG A 646 -24.11 31.20 -5.98
N GLY A 647 -23.30 30.21 -6.34
CA GLY A 647 -22.10 29.83 -5.59
C GLY A 647 -21.11 30.98 -5.44
N GLN A 648 -20.82 31.70 -6.52
CA GLN A 648 -19.96 32.88 -6.48
C GLN A 648 -20.54 34.00 -5.61
N THR A 649 -21.85 34.20 -5.62
CA THR A 649 -22.51 35.19 -4.76
C THR A 649 -22.42 34.81 -3.28
N MET A 650 -22.53 33.51 -2.95
CA MET A 650 -22.32 33.01 -1.59
C MET A 650 -20.88 33.27 -1.13
N ASP A 651 -19.91 33.03 -2.01
CA ASP A 651 -18.48 33.23 -1.73
C ASP A 651 -18.11 34.71 -1.50
N LEU A 652 -18.53 35.60 -2.40
CA LEU A 652 -18.34 37.04 -2.19
C LEU A 652 -19.05 37.53 -0.92
N GLY A 653 -20.23 36.97 -0.61
CA GLY A 653 -20.99 37.30 0.59
C GLY A 653 -20.46 36.69 1.88
N SER A 654 -19.52 35.73 1.81
CA SER A 654 -18.92 35.04 2.95
C SER A 654 -17.61 35.68 3.40
N LYS A 655 -16.94 36.48 2.54
CA LYS A 655 -15.69 37.20 2.88
C LYS A 655 -15.84 37.94 4.23
N GLY A 656 -14.96 37.62 5.18
CA GLY A 656 -14.96 38.18 6.53
C GLY A 656 -16.00 37.60 7.50
N LYS A 657 -16.70 36.51 7.15
CA LYS A 657 -17.65 35.79 8.03
C LYS A 657 -17.15 34.38 8.33
N GLN A 658 -17.51 33.88 9.51
CA GLN A 658 -17.35 32.45 9.84
C GLN A 658 -18.54 31.67 9.29
N LEU A 659 -18.28 30.76 8.35
CA LEU A 659 -19.27 29.84 7.82
C LEU A 659 -19.39 28.59 8.71
N THR A 660 -20.57 27.98 8.71
CA THR A 660 -20.72 26.60 9.20
C THR A 660 -20.22 25.60 8.16
N LEU A 661 -19.89 24.38 8.58
CA LEU A 661 -19.48 23.30 7.65
C LEU A 661 -20.55 23.06 6.57
N GLU A 662 -21.83 23.13 6.91
CA GLU A 662 -22.93 22.98 5.95
C GLU A 662 -22.95 24.11 4.91
N GLN A 663 -22.75 25.35 5.34
CA GLN A 663 -22.68 26.51 4.45
C GLN A 663 -21.46 26.43 3.53
N LEU A 664 -20.30 26.04 4.06
CA LEU A 664 -19.08 25.87 3.28
C LEU A 664 -19.22 24.74 2.25
N ASN A 665 -19.79 23.59 2.64
CA ASN A 665 -20.09 22.49 1.72
C ASN A 665 -21.03 22.93 0.58
N MET A 666 -22.10 23.67 0.92
CA MET A 666 -23.03 24.20 -0.08
C MET A 666 -22.35 25.20 -1.03
N MET A 667 -21.55 26.11 -0.51
CA MET A 667 -20.79 27.08 -1.29
C MET A 667 -19.80 26.38 -2.23
N CYS A 668 -19.02 25.43 -1.71
CA CYS A 668 -18.07 24.62 -2.47
C CYS A 668 -18.75 23.84 -3.60
N PHE A 669 -19.88 23.20 -3.31
CA PHE A 669 -20.65 22.48 -4.33
C PHE A 669 -21.08 23.41 -5.47
N TYR A 670 -21.66 24.57 -5.15
CA TYR A 670 -22.14 25.49 -6.19
C TYR A 670 -21.00 26.22 -6.93
N LYS A 671 -19.89 26.56 -6.27
CA LYS A 671 -18.76 27.27 -6.90
C LYS A 671 -17.89 26.33 -7.75
N THR A 672 -17.55 25.16 -7.21
CA THR A 672 -16.55 24.25 -7.80
C THR A 672 -17.17 22.93 -8.28
N GLY A 673 -17.95 22.27 -7.42
CA GLY A 673 -18.49 20.93 -7.68
C GLY A 673 -19.42 20.86 -8.89
N ILE A 674 -20.28 21.86 -9.09
CA ILE A 674 -21.28 21.84 -10.16
C ILE A 674 -20.66 21.92 -11.57
N GLY A 675 -19.48 22.52 -11.71
CA GLY A 675 -18.75 22.51 -12.98
C GLY A 675 -18.18 21.11 -13.31
N PHE A 676 -17.77 20.36 -12.29
CA PHE A 676 -17.41 18.95 -12.45
C PHE A 676 -18.64 18.09 -12.75
N GLU A 677 -19.78 18.36 -12.07
CA GLU A 677 -21.06 17.70 -12.35
C GLU A 677 -21.45 17.89 -13.82
N ALA A 678 -21.37 19.12 -14.35
CA ALA A 678 -21.67 19.39 -15.76
C ALA A 678 -20.81 18.57 -16.72
N SER A 679 -19.55 18.31 -16.36
CA SER A 679 -18.63 17.51 -17.16
C SER A 679 -19.02 16.02 -17.22
N LEU A 680 -19.79 15.53 -16.24
CA LEU A 680 -20.31 14.16 -16.20
C LEU A 680 -21.71 14.06 -16.78
N ILE A 681 -22.57 15.03 -16.47
CA ILE A 681 -24.00 15.00 -16.81
C ILE A 681 -24.26 15.44 -18.25
N MET A 682 -23.53 16.42 -18.79
CA MET A 682 -23.78 16.85 -20.17
C MET A 682 -23.52 15.71 -21.19
N PRO A 683 -22.43 14.92 -21.11
CA PRO A 683 -22.27 13.72 -21.93
C PRO A 683 -23.35 12.66 -21.66
N ALA A 684 -23.77 12.48 -20.41
CA ALA A 684 -24.82 11.52 -20.04
C ALA A 684 -26.18 11.91 -20.65
N ILE A 685 -26.49 13.20 -20.74
CA ILE A 685 -27.67 13.71 -21.45
C ILE A 685 -27.58 13.36 -22.94
N LEU A 686 -26.43 13.61 -23.59
CA LEU A 686 -26.22 13.26 -25.00
C LEU A 686 -26.36 11.76 -25.28
N ALA A 687 -25.95 10.93 -24.32
CA ALA A 687 -26.09 9.48 -24.38
C ALA A 687 -27.46 8.95 -23.95
N GLU A 688 -28.40 9.83 -23.58
CA GLU A 688 -29.73 9.49 -23.08
C GLU A 688 -29.69 8.51 -21.89
N ALA A 689 -28.73 8.70 -20.99
CA ALA A 689 -28.61 7.92 -19.77
C ALA A 689 -29.89 8.03 -18.91
N ASN A 690 -30.19 7.02 -18.11
CA ASN A 690 -31.37 7.05 -17.24
C ASN A 690 -31.14 7.93 -15.99
N GLU A 691 -32.22 8.32 -15.30
CA GLU A 691 -32.14 9.19 -14.13
C GLU A 691 -31.34 8.59 -12.96
N VAL A 692 -31.42 7.27 -12.75
CA VAL A 692 -30.69 6.58 -11.67
C VAL A 692 -29.17 6.69 -11.89
N GLU A 693 -28.70 6.47 -13.11
CA GLU A 693 -27.30 6.63 -13.50
C GLU A 693 -26.85 8.10 -13.34
N MET A 694 -27.67 9.05 -13.80
CA MET A 694 -27.37 10.48 -13.63
C MET A 694 -27.32 10.91 -12.17
N ASP A 695 -28.19 10.38 -11.30
CA ASP A 695 -28.20 10.71 -9.87
C ASP A 695 -26.98 10.14 -9.13
N ALA A 696 -26.53 8.94 -9.50
CA ALA A 696 -25.25 8.40 -9.02
C ALA A 696 -24.06 9.27 -9.46
N LEU A 697 -24.03 9.74 -10.72
CA LEU A 697 -23.00 10.65 -11.22
C LEU A 697 -23.01 12.01 -10.51
N LYS A 698 -24.19 12.58 -10.21
CA LYS A 698 -24.32 13.82 -9.42
C LYS A 698 -23.80 13.63 -8.00
N LYS A 699 -24.14 12.51 -7.36
CA LYS A 699 -23.64 12.16 -6.02
C LYS A 699 -22.11 12.06 -6.02
N PHE A 700 -21.54 11.36 -7.00
CA PHE A 700 -20.09 11.32 -7.19
C PHE A 700 -19.49 12.73 -7.37
N ALA A 701 -20.04 13.53 -8.29
CA ALA A 701 -19.54 14.87 -8.60
C ALA A 701 -19.51 15.79 -7.38
N ARG A 702 -20.57 15.73 -6.56
CA ARG A 702 -20.71 16.51 -5.33
C ARG A 702 -19.57 16.20 -4.36
N HIS A 703 -19.38 14.92 -4.04
CA HIS A 703 -18.38 14.50 -3.06
C HIS A 703 -16.95 14.64 -3.60
N ALA A 704 -16.71 14.33 -4.87
CA ALA A 704 -15.42 14.56 -5.52
C ALA A 704 -15.04 16.06 -5.55
N GLY A 705 -16.02 16.93 -5.82
CA GLY A 705 -15.82 18.39 -5.81
C GLY A 705 -15.52 18.93 -4.41
N VAL A 706 -16.18 18.42 -3.38
CA VAL A 706 -15.87 18.77 -1.98
C VAL A 706 -14.49 18.28 -1.58
N ALA A 707 -14.13 17.03 -1.87
CA ALA A 707 -12.80 16.49 -1.60
C ALA A 707 -11.69 17.29 -2.32
N PHE A 708 -11.94 17.73 -3.56
CA PHE A 708 -11.02 18.60 -4.30
C PHE A 708 -10.74 19.91 -3.58
N GLN A 709 -11.78 20.58 -3.09
CA GLN A 709 -11.66 21.84 -2.38
C GLN A 709 -10.98 21.67 -1.03
N ILE A 710 -11.34 20.64 -0.25
CA ILE A 710 -10.67 20.37 1.02
C ILE A 710 -9.17 20.14 0.79
N LYS A 711 -8.80 19.45 -0.30
CA LYS A 711 -7.39 19.26 -0.64
C LYS A 711 -6.70 20.58 -1.03
N ASP A 712 -7.35 21.49 -1.75
CA ASP A 712 -6.79 22.83 -2.02
C ASP A 712 -6.59 23.60 -0.72
N ASP A 713 -7.57 23.60 0.19
CA ASP A 713 -7.47 24.27 1.49
C ASP A 713 -6.35 23.68 2.36
N LEU A 714 -6.14 22.35 2.31
CA LEU A 714 -5.03 21.68 2.98
C LEU A 714 -3.68 22.07 2.37
N LEU A 715 -3.59 22.16 1.04
CA LEU A 715 -2.37 22.58 0.34
C LEU A 715 -2.02 24.05 0.60
N ASP A 716 -3.00 24.94 0.78
CA ASP A 716 -2.72 26.35 1.13
C ASP A 716 -2.05 26.49 2.51
N VAL A 717 -2.26 25.52 3.40
CA VAL A 717 -1.70 25.50 4.76
C VAL A 717 -0.43 24.64 4.87
N GLU A 718 -0.38 23.51 4.18
CA GLU A 718 0.71 22.51 4.31
C GLU A 718 1.73 22.55 3.16
N GLY A 719 1.36 23.13 2.01
CA GLY A 719 2.15 22.99 0.78
C GLY A 719 3.36 23.91 0.71
N ASP A 720 4.37 23.46 -0.04
CA ASP A 720 5.54 24.27 -0.34
C ASP A 720 5.17 25.38 -1.34
N THR A 721 5.38 26.64 -0.94
CA THR A 721 5.22 27.83 -1.77
C THR A 721 5.87 27.73 -3.16
N THR A 722 6.97 26.97 -3.29
CA THR A 722 7.71 26.79 -4.54
C THR A 722 7.03 25.84 -5.52
N LEU A 723 6.25 24.85 -5.02
CA LEU A 723 5.57 23.83 -5.83
C LEU A 723 4.16 24.26 -6.26
N LEU A 724 3.48 25.08 -5.47
CA LEU A 724 2.08 25.48 -5.70
C LEU A 724 1.89 26.57 -6.77
N GLY A 725 2.95 27.30 -7.12
CA GLY A 725 2.90 28.38 -8.11
C GLY A 725 1.99 29.56 -7.70
N LYS A 726 1.60 29.64 -6.42
CA LYS A 726 0.82 30.73 -5.79
C LYS A 726 1.33 30.95 -4.36
N PRO A 727 1.20 32.16 -3.79
CA PRO A 727 1.50 32.41 -2.37
C PRO A 727 0.57 31.57 -1.48
N THR A 728 1.13 30.86 -0.49
CA THR A 728 0.38 30.13 0.56
C THR A 728 -0.15 31.10 1.62
N GLY A 729 -1.27 30.77 2.26
CA GLY A 729 -1.84 31.58 3.35
C GLY A 729 -2.72 32.73 2.86
N LYS A 730 -3.07 32.76 1.58
CA LYS A 730 -3.98 33.77 1.01
C LYS A 730 -5.35 33.72 1.67
N ASP A 731 -5.83 32.55 2.07
CA ASP A 731 -7.13 32.44 2.71
C ASP A 731 -7.15 33.04 4.12
N ALA A 732 -6.04 32.93 4.84
CA ALA A 732 -5.84 33.63 6.11
C ALA A 732 -5.75 35.15 5.90
N GLU A 733 -5.04 35.62 4.88
CA GLU A 733 -4.95 37.05 4.52
C GLU A 733 -6.31 37.64 4.11
N ASN A 734 -7.15 36.86 3.43
CA ASN A 734 -8.46 37.28 2.94
C ASN A 734 -9.60 37.11 3.96
N ASN A 735 -9.33 36.57 5.17
CA ASN A 735 -10.35 36.18 6.14
C ASN A 735 -11.44 35.27 5.54
N ASN A 736 -11.03 34.32 4.70
CA ASN A 736 -11.93 33.33 4.11
C ASN A 736 -12.17 32.16 5.07
N SER A 737 -13.41 31.68 5.15
CA SER A 737 -13.71 30.43 5.85
C SER A 737 -13.33 29.23 4.97
N THR A 738 -12.31 28.50 5.38
CA THR A 738 -11.84 27.25 4.74
C THR A 738 -12.21 26.03 5.58
N PHE A 739 -12.12 24.83 5.00
CA PHE A 739 -12.37 23.59 5.74
C PHE A 739 -11.37 23.42 6.88
N VAL A 740 -10.11 23.83 6.67
CA VAL A 740 -9.07 23.82 7.72
C VAL A 740 -9.39 24.81 8.83
N SER A 741 -9.92 26.00 8.52
CA SER A 741 -10.29 26.98 9.55
C SER A 741 -11.46 26.53 10.44
N ILE A 742 -12.39 25.75 9.89
CA ILE A 742 -13.60 25.27 10.60
C ILE A 742 -13.29 23.98 11.38
N LEU A 743 -12.56 23.03 10.77
CA LEU A 743 -12.38 21.68 11.29
C LEU A 743 -10.99 21.41 11.88
N GLY A 744 -10.04 22.32 11.69
CA GLY A 744 -8.62 22.04 11.86
C GLY A 744 -8.07 21.12 10.75
N GLN A 745 -6.75 20.96 10.68
CA GLN A 745 -6.09 20.13 9.66
C GLN A 745 -6.53 18.67 9.75
N GLU A 746 -6.57 18.09 10.95
CA GLU A 746 -6.99 16.70 11.13
C GLU A 746 -8.46 16.48 10.74
N GLY A 747 -9.36 17.37 11.19
CA GLY A 747 -10.78 17.28 10.84
C GLY A 747 -11.02 17.43 9.34
N ALA A 748 -10.29 18.35 8.68
CA ALA A 748 -10.34 18.52 7.24
C ALA A 748 -9.85 17.26 6.49
N LYS A 749 -8.76 16.63 6.93
CA LYS A 749 -8.29 15.35 6.34
C LYS A 749 -9.32 14.24 6.47
N LYS A 750 -9.98 14.11 7.62
CA LYS A 750 -11.06 13.12 7.82
C LYS A 750 -12.26 13.41 6.92
N GLU A 751 -12.69 14.67 6.83
CA GLU A 751 -13.79 15.08 5.95
C GLU A 751 -13.47 14.84 4.47
N MET A 752 -12.22 15.06 4.05
CA MET A 752 -11.76 14.75 2.69
C MET A 752 -11.90 13.25 2.39
N TRP A 753 -11.43 12.39 3.31
CA TRP A 753 -11.51 10.94 3.15
C TRP A 753 -12.94 10.40 3.23
N GLU A 754 -13.81 11.01 4.03
CA GLU A 754 -15.25 10.68 4.04
C GLU A 754 -15.86 10.97 2.67
N ASN A 755 -15.64 12.17 2.13
CA ASN A 755 -16.11 12.53 0.79
C ASN A 755 -15.49 11.65 -0.30
N TYR A 756 -14.22 11.27 -0.17
CA TYR A 756 -13.59 10.29 -1.04
C TYR A 756 -14.33 8.95 -1.02
N CYS A 757 -14.61 8.40 0.17
CA CYS A 757 -15.31 7.12 0.30
C CYS A 757 -16.72 7.18 -0.27
N THR A 758 -17.49 8.23 0.04
CA THR A 758 -18.85 8.38 -0.50
C THR A 758 -18.85 8.56 -2.02
N ALA A 759 -17.85 9.22 -2.59
CA ALA A 759 -17.68 9.31 -4.04
C ALA A 759 -17.41 7.94 -4.67
N VAL A 760 -16.49 7.15 -4.09
CA VAL A 760 -16.19 5.79 -4.57
C VAL A 760 -17.41 4.87 -4.46
N GLU A 761 -18.15 4.94 -3.35
CA GLU A 761 -19.41 4.21 -3.14
C GLU A 761 -20.45 4.60 -4.19
N ALA A 762 -20.58 5.88 -4.53
CA ALA A 762 -21.48 6.34 -5.58
C ALA A 762 -21.08 5.82 -6.97
N LEU A 763 -19.79 5.66 -7.26
CA LEU A 763 -19.34 5.09 -8.54
C LEU A 763 -19.75 3.62 -8.71
N GLN A 764 -19.97 2.87 -7.62
CA GLN A 764 -20.46 1.49 -7.70
C GLN A 764 -21.90 1.40 -8.20
N GLU A 765 -22.69 2.46 -7.98
CA GLU A 765 -24.07 2.57 -8.43
C GLU A 765 -24.16 2.90 -9.93
N VAL A 766 -23.04 3.33 -10.55
CA VAL A 766 -22.96 3.66 -11.98
C VAL A 766 -22.76 2.36 -12.79
N PRO A 767 -23.69 1.97 -13.68
CA PRO A 767 -23.61 0.72 -14.44
C PRO A 767 -22.65 0.83 -15.64
N ARG A 768 -21.48 1.46 -15.46
CA ARG A 768 -20.48 1.73 -16.50
C ARG A 768 -19.08 1.40 -16.00
N ASN A 769 -18.15 1.24 -16.94
CA ASN A 769 -16.73 1.11 -16.61
C ASN A 769 -16.14 2.48 -16.26
N THR A 770 -16.01 2.79 -14.97
CA THR A 770 -15.59 4.12 -14.45
C THR A 770 -14.21 4.17 -13.74
N PRO A 771 -13.20 3.32 -14.05
CA PRO A 771 -11.93 3.32 -13.34
C PRO A 771 -11.20 4.67 -13.46
N PHE A 772 -11.35 5.36 -14.60
CA PHE A 772 -10.82 6.71 -14.79
C PHE A 772 -11.33 7.71 -13.75
N LEU A 773 -12.61 7.62 -13.34
CA LEU A 773 -13.17 8.52 -12.33
C LEU A 773 -12.60 8.22 -10.93
N LYS A 774 -12.36 6.94 -10.62
CA LYS A 774 -11.62 6.54 -9.40
C LYS A 774 -10.20 7.10 -9.43
N HIS A 775 -9.45 6.87 -10.53
CA HIS A 775 -8.07 7.38 -10.68
C HIS A 775 -7.99 8.91 -10.67
N LEU A 776 -9.01 9.59 -11.21
CA LEU A 776 -9.12 11.04 -11.10
C LEU A 776 -9.28 11.47 -9.64
N LEU A 777 -10.13 10.80 -8.88
CA LEU A 777 -10.32 11.08 -7.47
C LEU A 777 -9.05 10.78 -6.66
N ASP A 778 -8.37 9.65 -6.93
CA ASP A 778 -7.07 9.30 -6.35
C ASP A 778 -6.02 10.38 -6.66
N TYR A 779 -5.98 10.86 -7.90
CA TYR A 779 -5.11 11.97 -8.30
C TYR A 779 -5.43 13.25 -7.54
N ILE A 780 -6.72 13.58 -7.37
CA ILE A 780 -7.17 14.78 -6.68
C ILE A 780 -6.70 14.80 -5.23
N ILE A 781 -6.87 13.70 -4.48
CA ILE A 781 -6.52 13.67 -3.05
C ILE A 781 -5.01 13.56 -2.80
N ASN A 782 -4.27 12.94 -3.73
CA ASN A 782 -2.84 12.70 -3.59
C ASN A 782 -1.94 13.76 -4.25
N ARG A 783 -2.51 14.77 -4.92
CA ARG A 783 -1.73 15.82 -5.57
C ARG A 783 -0.96 16.67 -4.57
N ASP A 784 0.19 17.15 -5.03
CA ASP A 784 1.06 18.04 -4.27
C ASP A 784 0.97 19.51 -4.79
N HIS A 785 0.14 19.76 -5.83
CA HIS A 785 -0.13 21.08 -6.45
C HIS A 785 -1.42 21.14 -7.32
#